data_AF-A0A4Z2I152-F1
#
_entry.id   AF-A0A4Z2I152-F1
#
_cell.length_a   1.000
_cell.length_b   1.000
_cell.length_c   1.000
_cell.angle_alpha   90.00
_cell.angle_beta   90.00
_cell.angle_gamma   90.00
#
_symmetry.space_group_name_H-M   'P 1'
#
loop_
_entity.id
_entity.type
_entity.pdbx_description
1 polymer ?
#
loop_
_entity_poly.entity_id
_entity_poly.type
_entity_poly.pdbx_seq_one_letter_code
_entity_poly.pdbx_strand_id
1 'polypeptide(L)'
;MAAVALLLLRLSLAQSAPPQTACPAAVAPKSLTQPQYQHTAEEDASVGFMAALVQSFLHTVQPNPFPEDLILKIVKDTEMQLNQETIKEALMYEVGFLVCAAIGVLYIVLMPLVGFLLACCRCCGNCGGKKYQKQTSSTHCRRQTLYWTAFVTTVILLAGNICMFKSNEAIKVSVDQSQLELNRTINNIHSFLTAVPQQLDYVVNVSYITVQKVSNNLDAIGPQLGREIQARMRGTVDRALHSVRLLDQETVKTNLQLESLNSSLARLQSSVDHLQDNLTAVKHQINTTLSNHNCSGCNLLKPLLQTLTVDTSITMPSLNEFQSALDEVNRADLKSQINEVEGDFNSIPQSVTNATKDVVQSSKQLLDNIETQISQVTNEIPLSALTNVSETLNLLQGEISKVAPEIKRAEHIRWGVCVALCCVVLLVVVCNFLGLILGPLGLTAKADPTKRSCTADCGGTFLMMGAGFSFLFSWLFMIAVLLLFLLGGNVYTLLCVQLSLIDINVHRDCEKNQPVWTTLHLYELVDLEHLLNVTKYTEQIQQQFDKADITLSSITLLSPEVQNQLRRFSNKATNIDTASVTQQGTVEEVLSNVGAAQDFLNINTTQIVKTITQQVGRCGPVAGAVDSAEIILCSYIVESLNAFWFSLGWCLIFFIPSIIFSIKLAKYYRRMKYSDVYE
;
A
#
# COMPACT_ATOMS: atom_id res chain seq x y z
N MET A 1 -49.05 29.06 -39.53
CA MET A 1 -48.77 28.16 -38.38
C MET A 1 -48.41 26.72 -38.80
N ALA A 2 -48.87 26.18 -39.93
CA ALA A 2 -48.45 24.84 -40.40
C ALA A 2 -47.15 24.81 -41.25
N ALA A 3 -46.72 25.94 -41.83
CA ALA A 3 -45.53 26.00 -42.68
C ALA A 3 -44.19 26.11 -41.90
N VAL A 4 -44.21 26.64 -40.68
CA VAL A 4 -43.01 26.80 -39.84
C VAL A 4 -42.66 25.49 -39.11
N ALA A 5 -43.67 24.66 -38.81
CA ALA A 5 -43.47 23.34 -38.20
C ALA A 5 -42.83 22.32 -39.18
N LEU A 6 -43.10 22.41 -40.49
CA LEU A 6 -42.48 21.54 -41.49
C LEU A 6 -41.02 21.90 -41.81
N LEU A 7 -40.63 23.18 -41.64
CA LEU A 7 -39.23 23.59 -41.80
C LEU A 7 -38.37 23.14 -40.61
N LEU A 8 -38.91 23.17 -39.39
CA LEU A 8 -38.22 22.69 -38.19
C LEU A 8 -38.08 21.15 -38.17
N LEU A 9 -39.01 20.40 -38.78
CA LEU A 9 -38.93 18.94 -38.90
C LEU A 9 -37.94 18.45 -39.99
N ARG A 10 -37.54 19.33 -40.91
CA ARG A 10 -36.54 19.04 -41.97
C ARG A 10 -35.10 19.33 -41.52
N LEU A 11 -34.91 20.21 -40.54
CA LEU A 11 -33.60 20.51 -39.93
C LEU A 11 -33.18 19.47 -38.88
N SER A 12 -34.09 18.64 -38.39
CA SER A 12 -33.80 17.55 -37.44
C SER A 12 -33.43 16.21 -38.11
N LEU A 13 -33.31 16.16 -39.44
CA LEU A 13 -32.87 14.99 -40.21
C LEU A 13 -31.52 15.20 -40.92
N ALA A 14 -30.77 16.25 -40.57
CA ALA A 14 -29.35 16.31 -40.87
C ALA A 14 -28.65 15.27 -39.99
N GLN A 15 -28.12 14.23 -40.65
CA GLN A 15 -27.32 13.13 -40.11
C GLN A 15 -26.73 13.43 -38.74
N SER A 16 -27.31 12.83 -37.70
CA SER A 16 -26.59 12.57 -36.46
C SER A 16 -25.35 11.79 -36.86
N ALA A 17 -24.18 12.39 -36.64
CA ALA A 17 -22.95 11.62 -36.51
C ALA A 17 -23.24 10.44 -35.58
N PRO A 18 -22.77 9.21 -35.88
CA PRO A 18 -22.97 8.09 -34.98
C PRO A 18 -22.48 8.53 -33.59
N PRO A 19 -23.21 8.15 -32.52
CA PRO A 19 -22.81 8.52 -31.17
C PRO A 19 -21.38 8.06 -30.99
N GLN A 20 -20.48 9.03 -30.76
CA GLN A 20 -19.13 8.75 -30.31
C GLN A 20 -19.26 7.75 -29.17
N THR A 21 -18.81 6.53 -29.40
CA THR A 21 -18.68 5.53 -28.35
C THR A 21 -17.71 6.12 -27.35
N ALA A 22 -18.23 6.72 -26.29
CA ALA A 22 -17.46 7.10 -25.12
C ALA A 22 -16.59 5.88 -24.77
N CYS A 23 -15.28 6.08 -24.72
CA CYS A 23 -14.36 5.02 -24.35
C CYS A 23 -14.90 4.37 -23.06
N PRO A 24 -14.98 3.02 -22.99
CA PRO A 24 -15.44 2.37 -21.78
C PRO A 24 -14.60 2.87 -20.61
N ALA A 25 -15.28 3.34 -19.56
CA ALA A 25 -14.65 3.89 -18.38
C ALA A 25 -13.52 2.96 -17.94
N ALA A 26 -12.33 3.54 -17.73
CA ALA A 26 -11.16 2.84 -17.24
C ALA A 26 -11.57 1.94 -16.07
N VAL A 27 -11.22 0.66 -16.14
CA VAL A 27 -11.40 -0.27 -15.02
C VAL A 27 -10.72 0.37 -13.81
N ALA A 28 -11.51 0.76 -12.81
CA ALA A 28 -10.98 1.33 -11.58
C ALA A 28 -9.91 0.36 -11.03
N PRO A 29 -8.66 0.81 -10.81
CA PRO A 29 -7.62 -0.06 -10.30
C PRO A 29 -8.08 -0.63 -8.95
N LYS A 30 -7.85 -1.93 -8.75
CA LYS A 30 -8.20 -2.63 -7.51
C LYS A 30 -7.52 -1.91 -6.33
N SER A 31 -8.27 -1.72 -5.25
CA SER A 31 -7.75 -1.28 -3.95
C SER A 31 -6.52 -2.10 -3.57
N LEU A 32 -5.45 -1.44 -3.11
CA LEU A 32 -4.23 -2.09 -2.64
C LEU A 32 -4.58 -3.02 -1.47
N THR A 33 -4.13 -4.28 -1.52
CA THR A 33 -4.33 -5.21 -0.41
C THR A 33 -3.50 -4.75 0.79
N GLN A 34 -4.18 -4.51 1.91
CA GLN A 34 -3.50 -4.13 3.14
C GLN A 34 -3.09 -5.41 3.91
N PRO A 35 -1.85 -5.46 4.44
CA PRO A 35 -1.41 -6.57 5.29
C PRO A 35 -2.25 -6.63 6.57
N GLN A 36 -2.50 -7.84 7.05
CA GLN A 36 -3.23 -8.06 8.29
C GLN A 36 -2.24 -8.28 9.44
N TYR A 37 -2.31 -7.41 10.44
CA TYR A 37 -1.44 -7.45 11.61
C TYR A 37 -2.11 -8.17 12.77
N GLN A 38 -1.30 -8.78 13.63
CA GLN A 38 -1.76 -9.35 14.90
C GLN A 38 -2.02 -8.21 15.87
N HIS A 39 -3.14 -8.30 16.61
CA HIS A 39 -3.42 -7.37 17.70
C HIS A 39 -2.34 -7.49 18.78
N THR A 40 -1.70 -6.37 19.10
CA THR A 40 -0.91 -6.18 20.33
C THR A 40 -1.86 -6.22 21.52
N ALA A 41 -1.46 -6.88 22.60
CA ALA A 41 -2.30 -7.03 23.79
C ALA A 41 -2.45 -5.68 24.52
N GLU A 42 -3.67 -5.38 24.98
CA GLU A 42 -3.92 -4.27 25.90
C GLU A 42 -3.30 -4.58 27.27
N GLU A 43 -2.87 -3.52 27.96
CA GLU A 43 -2.19 -3.56 29.25
C GLU A 43 -3.04 -4.33 30.30
N ASP A 44 -2.48 -5.42 30.82
CA ASP A 44 -3.16 -6.27 31.78
C ASP A 44 -3.24 -5.54 33.14
N ALA A 45 -4.45 -5.17 33.57
CA ALA A 45 -4.70 -4.37 34.79
C ALA A 45 -4.13 -5.00 36.09
N SER A 46 -3.73 -6.27 36.04
CA SER A 46 -3.10 -6.99 37.15
C SER A 46 -1.65 -6.57 37.43
N VAL A 47 -0.93 -6.01 36.43
CA VAL A 47 0.50 -5.68 36.49
C VAL A 47 0.77 -4.37 37.24
N GLY A 48 -0.17 -3.41 37.23
CA GLY A 48 -0.02 -2.07 37.82
C GLY A 48 -0.51 -1.88 39.27
N PHE A 49 -0.78 -2.94 40.05
CA PHE A 49 -1.52 -2.78 41.33
C PHE A 49 -0.84 -1.89 42.40
N MET A 50 0.48 -1.72 42.34
CA MET A 50 1.26 -0.81 43.20
C MET A 50 1.80 0.40 42.44
N ALA A 51 1.58 0.48 41.12
CA ALA A 51 2.18 1.50 40.26
C ALA A 51 1.91 2.90 40.80
N ALA A 52 0.65 3.24 41.08
CA ALA A 52 0.30 4.57 41.60
C ALA A 52 1.04 4.96 42.89
N LEU A 53 1.24 4.03 43.83
CA LEU A 53 1.96 4.30 45.09
C LEU A 53 3.47 4.48 44.85
N VAL A 54 4.04 3.61 44.03
CA VAL A 54 5.46 3.62 43.68
C VAL A 54 5.81 4.86 42.86
N GLN A 55 5.01 5.18 41.84
CA GLN A 55 5.17 6.35 40.99
C GLN A 55 5.03 7.64 41.81
N SER A 56 4.04 7.71 42.70
CA SER A 56 3.87 8.85 43.63
C SER A 56 5.11 9.05 44.52
N PHE A 57 5.68 7.96 45.04
CA PHE A 57 6.93 8.01 45.79
C PHE A 57 8.12 8.45 44.91
N LEU A 58 8.29 7.86 43.72
CA LEU A 58 9.40 8.20 42.81
C LEU A 58 9.31 9.65 42.32
N HIS A 59 8.12 10.19 42.07
CA HIS A 59 7.94 11.61 41.75
C HIS A 59 8.20 12.53 42.95
N THR A 60 8.02 12.04 44.18
CA THR A 60 8.42 12.78 45.38
C THR A 60 9.95 12.79 45.52
N VAL A 61 10.61 11.69 45.18
CA VAL A 61 12.08 11.56 45.19
C VAL A 61 12.70 12.40 44.07
N GLN A 62 12.15 12.33 42.86
CA GLN A 62 12.58 13.09 41.69
C GLN A 62 11.37 13.78 41.04
N PRO A 63 11.08 15.05 41.41
CA PRO A 63 10.00 15.81 40.81
C PRO A 63 10.39 16.47 39.48
N ASN A 64 11.69 16.60 39.19
CA ASN A 64 12.16 17.33 38.03
C ASN A 64 12.12 16.45 36.77
N PRO A 65 11.67 16.99 35.61
CA PRO A 65 11.82 16.29 34.34
C PRO A 65 13.30 16.18 33.99
N PHE A 66 13.66 15.11 33.27
CA PHE A 66 15.04 14.90 32.83
C PHE A 66 15.45 15.99 31.82
N PRO A 67 16.64 16.60 31.95
CA PRO A 67 17.09 17.62 31.00
C PRO A 67 17.36 17.00 29.62
N GLU A 68 16.49 17.30 28.63
CA GLU A 68 16.57 16.77 27.25
C GLU A 68 17.94 17.04 26.59
N ASP A 69 18.58 18.17 26.91
CA ASP A 69 19.90 18.56 26.43
C ASP A 69 21.03 17.60 26.86
N LEU A 70 20.83 16.83 27.94
CA LEU A 70 21.83 15.90 28.47
C LEU A 70 21.91 14.63 27.63
N ILE A 71 20.77 14.10 27.15
CA ILE A 71 20.72 12.96 26.22
C ILE A 71 21.38 13.32 24.89
N LEU A 72 21.06 14.51 24.35
CA LEU A 72 21.64 14.97 23.09
C LEU A 72 23.16 15.15 23.17
N LYS A 73 23.69 15.55 24.33
CA LYS A 73 25.14 15.62 24.57
C LYS A 73 25.78 14.22 24.71
N ILE A 74 25.13 13.28 25.40
CA ILE A 74 25.66 11.91 25.58
C ILE A 74 25.62 11.09 24.28
N VAL A 75 24.58 11.26 23.46
CA VAL A 75 24.41 10.52 22.20
C VAL A 75 25.30 11.08 21.07
N LYS A 76 25.55 12.39 21.04
CA LYS A 76 26.43 13.00 20.02
C LYS A 76 27.92 12.89 20.32
N ASP A 77 28.31 12.70 21.59
CA ASP A 77 29.70 12.68 22.01
C ASP A 77 30.07 11.29 22.54
N THR A 78 30.48 10.41 21.62
CA THR A 78 30.89 9.01 21.93
C THR A 78 32.20 8.95 22.73
N GLU A 79 32.98 10.05 22.74
CA GLU A 79 34.12 10.23 23.63
C GLU A 79 33.63 10.92 24.92
N MET A 80 33.37 10.13 25.93
CA MET A 80 32.87 10.55 27.25
C MET A 80 33.91 11.41 28.01
N GLN A 81 34.17 12.65 27.57
CA GLN A 81 34.74 13.68 28.43
C GLN A 81 33.64 14.18 29.37
N LEU A 82 33.45 13.44 30.46
CA LEU A 82 32.51 13.79 31.52
C LEU A 82 32.99 15.08 32.22
N ASN A 83 32.62 16.22 31.65
CA ASN A 83 32.98 17.53 32.20
C ASN A 83 32.36 17.72 33.59
N GLN A 84 33.08 18.46 34.45
CA GLN A 84 32.69 18.69 35.84
C GLN A 84 31.32 19.40 35.97
N GLU A 85 30.87 20.11 34.95
CA GLU A 85 29.53 20.72 34.87
C GLU A 85 28.44 19.66 34.64
N THR A 86 28.64 18.74 33.71
CA THR A 86 27.70 17.63 33.42
C THR A 86 27.52 16.71 34.63
N ILE A 87 28.59 16.46 35.40
CA ILE A 87 28.52 15.69 36.66
C ILE A 87 27.71 16.42 37.71
N LYS A 88 27.90 17.74 37.85
CA LYS A 88 27.12 18.56 38.79
C LYS A 88 25.65 18.58 38.42
N GLU A 89 25.33 18.70 37.14
CA GLU A 89 23.97 18.70 36.63
C GLU A 89 23.27 17.36 36.90
N ALA A 90 23.95 16.23 36.63
CA ALA A 90 23.45 14.88 36.97
C ALA A 90 23.28 14.66 38.49
N LEU A 91 24.24 15.12 39.31
CA LEU A 91 24.14 15.03 40.77
C LEU A 91 23.02 15.90 41.35
N MET A 92 22.78 17.08 40.77
CA MET A 92 21.68 17.98 41.15
C MET A 92 20.33 17.40 40.75
N TYR A 93 20.27 16.69 39.62
CA TYR A 93 19.11 15.89 39.25
C TYR A 93 18.87 14.82 40.32
N GLU A 94 19.83 13.94 40.62
CA GLU A 94 19.63 12.78 41.50
C GLU A 94 19.61 13.07 43.03
N VAL A 95 19.50 14.34 43.47
CA VAL A 95 19.59 14.70 44.90
C VAL A 95 18.63 13.90 45.78
N GLY A 96 17.39 13.68 45.34
CA GLY A 96 16.44 12.89 46.13
C GLY A 96 16.85 11.43 46.29
N PHE A 97 17.38 10.80 45.24
CA PHE A 97 17.93 9.44 45.30
C PHE A 97 19.11 9.37 46.27
N LEU A 98 20.00 10.36 46.25
CA LEU A 98 21.14 10.45 47.18
C LEU A 98 20.70 10.59 48.63
N VAL A 99 19.66 11.39 48.91
CA VAL A 99 19.09 11.51 50.27
C VAL A 99 18.50 10.17 50.73
N CYS A 100 17.71 9.50 49.90
CA CYS A 100 17.17 8.17 50.21
C CYS A 100 18.27 7.13 50.42
N ALA A 101 19.31 7.15 49.60
CA ALA A 101 20.48 6.27 49.74
C ALA A 101 21.20 6.51 51.08
N ALA A 102 21.40 7.77 51.48
CA ALA A 102 22.01 8.11 52.76
C ALA A 102 21.18 7.59 53.95
N ILE A 103 19.85 7.71 53.90
CA ILE A 103 18.95 7.17 54.92
C ILE A 103 19.04 5.64 54.98
N GLY A 104 19.07 4.96 53.83
CA GLY A 104 19.21 3.51 53.78
C GLY A 104 20.56 3.02 54.31
N VAL A 105 21.66 3.69 53.97
CA VAL A 105 23.01 3.39 54.48
C VAL A 105 23.05 3.59 56.00
N LEU A 106 22.43 4.65 56.51
CA LEU A 106 22.30 4.87 57.95
C LEU A 106 21.53 3.72 58.63
N TYR A 107 20.44 3.24 58.02
CA TYR A 107 19.69 2.09 58.52
C TYR A 107 20.53 0.80 58.53
N ILE A 108 21.30 0.52 57.46
CA ILE A 108 22.19 -0.64 57.35
C ILE A 108 23.20 -0.69 58.49
N VAL A 109 23.74 0.47 58.89
CA VAL A 109 24.73 0.56 59.98
C VAL A 109 24.06 0.53 61.35
N LEU A 110 23.02 1.34 61.57
CA LEU A 110 22.41 1.49 62.89
C LEU A 110 21.66 0.23 63.35
N MET A 111 20.98 -0.49 62.46
CA MET A 111 20.18 -1.66 62.87
C MET A 111 21.00 -2.79 63.52
N PRO A 112 22.08 -3.31 62.92
CA PRO A 112 22.89 -4.35 63.54
C PRO A 112 23.62 -3.82 64.77
N LEU A 113 24.04 -2.54 64.80
CA LEU A 113 24.66 -1.93 65.98
C LEU A 113 23.68 -1.89 67.17
N VAL A 114 22.46 -1.38 66.96
CA VAL A 114 21.42 -1.33 68.00
C VAL A 114 21.04 -2.75 68.43
N GLY A 115 20.89 -3.69 67.49
CA GLY A 115 20.63 -5.09 67.78
C GLY A 115 21.72 -5.73 68.64
N PHE A 116 22.99 -5.51 68.30
CA PHE A 116 24.14 -5.98 69.06
C PHE A 116 24.21 -5.37 70.47
N LEU A 117 24.06 -4.05 70.59
CA LEU A 117 24.04 -3.35 71.89
C LEU A 117 22.90 -3.84 72.78
N LEU A 118 21.70 -4.04 72.23
CA LEU A 118 20.57 -4.58 72.97
C LEU A 118 20.79 -6.04 73.38
N ALA A 119 21.38 -6.86 72.51
CA ALA A 119 21.74 -8.25 72.83
C ALA A 119 22.78 -8.30 73.96
N CYS A 120 23.86 -7.52 73.90
CA CYS A 120 24.86 -7.41 74.96
C CYS A 120 24.24 -6.89 76.27
N CYS A 121 23.46 -5.80 76.23
CA CYS A 121 22.77 -5.26 77.41
C CYS A 121 21.88 -6.33 78.07
N ARG A 122 21.21 -7.14 77.25
CA ARG A 122 20.33 -8.22 77.70
C ARG A 122 21.08 -9.41 78.28
N CYS A 123 22.22 -9.78 77.71
CA CYS A 123 23.13 -10.81 78.25
C CYS A 123 23.72 -10.40 79.61
N CYS A 124 24.01 -9.10 79.82
CA CYS A 124 24.42 -8.54 81.11
C CYS A 124 23.28 -8.38 82.13
N GLY A 125 22.08 -8.91 81.83
CA GLY A 125 20.92 -8.84 82.73
C GLY A 125 20.15 -7.51 82.70
N ASN A 126 20.63 -6.48 81.99
CA ASN A 126 19.93 -5.21 81.79
C ASN A 126 18.98 -5.32 80.56
N CYS A 127 18.28 -4.24 80.17
CA CYS A 127 17.35 -4.23 79.02
C CYS A 127 16.31 -5.37 79.01
N GLY A 128 15.80 -5.76 80.19
CA GLY A 128 14.84 -6.87 80.34
C GLY A 128 15.45 -8.27 80.39
N GLY A 129 16.77 -8.41 80.57
CA GLY A 129 17.48 -9.67 80.79
C GLY A 129 17.18 -10.32 82.14
N LYS A 130 17.12 -9.55 83.22
CA LYS A 130 16.80 -9.98 84.60
C LYS A 130 15.41 -10.61 84.80
N LYS A 131 14.55 -10.62 83.77
CA LYS A 131 13.15 -11.13 83.82
C LYS A 131 12.40 -10.64 85.08
N TYR A 132 12.40 -9.32 85.30
CA TYR A 132 11.71 -8.66 86.41
C TYR A 132 10.53 -7.82 85.92
N GLN A 133 9.41 -7.86 86.63
CA GLN A 133 8.23 -7.04 86.34
C GLN A 133 7.59 -6.46 87.61
N LYS A 134 7.56 -5.13 87.69
CA LYS A 134 6.72 -4.37 88.64
C LYS A 134 5.27 -4.33 88.16
N GLN A 135 4.32 -4.68 89.02
CA GLN A 135 2.90 -4.49 88.77
C GLN A 135 2.45 -3.10 89.26
N THR A 136 1.52 -2.49 88.52
CA THR A 136 0.90 -1.18 88.80
C THR A 136 -0.57 -1.22 88.37
N SER A 137 -1.43 -0.34 88.89
CA SER A 137 -2.86 -0.26 88.50
C SER A 137 -3.08 -0.10 86.99
N SER A 138 -2.17 0.58 86.29
CA SER A 138 -2.24 0.80 84.83
C SER A 138 -1.72 -0.37 83.97
N THR A 139 -1.29 -1.48 84.60
CA THR A 139 -0.70 -2.64 83.90
C THR A 139 -1.65 -3.25 82.86
N HIS A 140 -2.95 -3.33 83.18
CA HIS A 140 -3.96 -3.87 82.27
C HIS A 140 -4.10 -3.01 81.01
N CYS A 141 -4.30 -1.69 81.19
CA CYS A 141 -4.42 -0.72 80.10
C CYS A 141 -3.16 -0.73 79.22
N ARG A 142 -1.97 -0.64 79.82
CA ARG A 142 -0.70 -0.62 79.06
C ARG A 142 -0.48 -1.89 78.24
N ARG A 143 -0.83 -3.07 78.77
CA ARG A 143 -0.77 -4.33 78.03
C ARG A 143 -1.73 -4.35 76.85
N GLN A 144 -2.97 -3.88 77.05
CA GLN A 144 -3.99 -3.84 76.00
C GLN A 144 -3.62 -2.86 74.89
N THR A 145 -3.08 -1.69 75.22
CA THR A 145 -2.55 -0.75 74.22
C THR A 145 -1.42 -1.38 73.41
N LEU A 146 -0.42 -1.98 74.09
CA LEU A 146 0.69 -2.65 73.42
C LEU A 146 0.25 -3.83 72.56
N TYR A 147 -0.79 -4.55 72.98
CA TYR A 147 -1.40 -5.62 72.20
C TYR A 147 -1.99 -5.09 70.90
N TRP A 148 -2.86 -4.09 70.97
CA TRP A 148 -3.51 -3.53 69.79
C TRP A 148 -2.51 -2.85 68.85
N THR A 149 -1.52 -2.14 69.37
CA THR A 149 -0.47 -1.54 68.52
C THR A 149 0.38 -2.63 67.86
N ALA A 150 0.79 -3.67 68.59
CA ALA A 150 1.53 -4.79 68.02
C ALA A 150 0.69 -5.54 66.95
N PHE A 151 -0.60 -5.75 67.22
CA PHE A 151 -1.53 -6.35 66.27
C PHE A 151 -1.65 -5.54 64.99
N VAL A 152 -1.92 -4.23 65.09
CA VAL A 152 -2.01 -3.33 63.92
C VAL A 152 -0.70 -3.33 63.15
N THR A 153 0.46 -3.21 63.81
CA THR A 153 1.74 -3.27 63.10
C THR A 153 1.98 -4.62 62.41
N THR A 154 1.51 -5.73 63.00
CA THR A 154 1.63 -7.07 62.40
C THR A 154 0.74 -7.21 61.17
N VAL A 155 -0.47 -6.65 61.20
CA VAL A 155 -1.38 -6.60 60.03
C VAL A 155 -0.76 -5.76 58.91
N ILE A 156 -0.17 -4.60 59.22
CA ILE A 156 0.51 -3.76 58.22
C ILE A 156 1.72 -4.48 57.59
N LEU A 157 2.49 -5.21 58.40
CA LEU A 157 3.59 -6.05 57.89
C LEU A 157 3.08 -7.19 57.00
N LEU A 158 1.97 -7.83 57.38
CA LEU A 158 1.34 -8.86 56.55
C LEU A 158 0.87 -8.29 55.21
N ALA A 159 0.26 -7.10 55.20
CA ALA A 159 -0.15 -6.44 53.96
C ALA A 159 1.05 -6.17 53.03
N GLY A 160 2.15 -5.63 53.57
CA GLY A 160 3.39 -5.44 52.81
C GLY A 160 3.96 -6.77 52.28
N ASN A 161 3.92 -7.83 53.09
CA ASN A 161 4.38 -9.16 52.68
C ASN A 161 3.52 -9.77 51.56
N ILE A 162 2.19 -9.59 51.61
CA ILE A 162 1.28 -10.00 50.53
C ILE A 162 1.61 -9.24 49.25
N CYS A 163 1.83 -7.92 49.33
CA CYS A 163 2.27 -7.12 48.18
C CYS A 163 3.60 -7.64 47.61
N MET A 164 4.59 -7.99 48.45
CA MET A 164 5.84 -8.58 47.98
C MET A 164 5.63 -9.90 47.22
N PHE A 165 4.81 -10.82 47.73
CA PHE A 165 4.50 -12.07 47.02
C PHE A 165 3.80 -11.80 45.69
N LYS A 166 2.82 -10.89 45.68
CA LYS A 166 2.08 -10.54 44.47
C LYS A 166 2.97 -9.88 43.42
N SER A 167 3.83 -8.93 43.82
CA SER A 167 4.80 -8.29 42.92
C SER A 167 5.79 -9.29 42.33
N ASN A 168 6.26 -10.26 43.13
CA ASN A 168 7.18 -11.28 42.62
C ASN A 168 6.52 -12.20 41.57
N GLU A 169 5.26 -12.57 41.78
CA GLU A 169 4.49 -13.35 40.81
C GLU A 169 4.16 -12.52 39.55
N ALA A 170 3.86 -11.23 39.71
CA ALA A 170 3.61 -10.32 38.60
C ALA A 170 4.81 -10.22 37.65
N ILE A 171 6.05 -10.12 38.17
CA ILE A 171 7.27 -10.13 37.32
C ILE A 171 7.36 -11.42 36.50
N LYS A 172 7.07 -12.58 37.11
CA LYS A 172 7.15 -13.86 36.41
C LYS A 172 6.15 -13.94 35.25
N VAL A 173 4.90 -13.58 35.51
CA VAL A 173 3.86 -13.52 34.47
C VAL A 173 4.23 -12.53 33.37
N SER A 174 4.76 -11.36 33.75
CA SER A 174 5.18 -10.30 32.84
C SER A 174 6.34 -10.72 31.94
N VAL A 175 7.32 -11.46 32.47
CA VAL A 175 8.42 -12.02 31.67
C VAL A 175 7.89 -13.05 30.65
N ASP A 176 6.97 -13.93 31.05
CA ASP A 176 6.37 -14.89 30.11
C ASP A 176 5.53 -14.20 29.02
N GLN A 177 4.77 -13.16 29.37
CA GLN A 177 4.00 -12.33 28.41
C GLN A 177 4.91 -11.51 27.48
N SER A 178 6.02 -10.96 27.99
CA SER A 178 6.94 -10.16 27.19
C SER A 178 7.50 -10.90 25.97
N GLN A 179 7.79 -12.20 26.12
CA GLN A 179 8.27 -13.01 25.00
C GLN A 179 7.22 -13.18 23.90
N LEU A 180 5.94 -13.25 24.28
CA LEU A 180 4.84 -13.36 23.33
C LEU A 180 4.62 -12.04 22.59
N GLU A 181 4.55 -10.92 23.31
CA GLU A 181 4.38 -9.58 22.71
C GLU A 181 5.56 -9.21 21.83
N LEU A 182 6.78 -9.54 22.24
CA LEU A 182 7.98 -9.26 21.47
C LEU A 182 8.00 -10.07 20.17
N ASN A 183 7.63 -11.36 20.20
CA ASN A 183 7.49 -12.16 18.98
C ASN A 183 6.38 -11.64 18.04
N ARG A 184 5.22 -11.23 18.58
CA ARG A 184 4.13 -10.62 17.79
C ARG A 184 4.60 -9.33 17.12
N THR A 185 5.28 -8.48 17.89
CA THR A 185 5.82 -7.20 17.43
C THR A 185 6.81 -7.40 16.29
N ILE A 186 7.77 -8.31 16.45
CA ILE A 186 8.76 -8.62 15.40
C ILE A 186 8.06 -9.16 14.14
N ASN A 187 7.07 -10.05 14.29
CA ASN A 187 6.31 -10.57 13.14
C ASN A 187 5.51 -9.47 12.41
N ASN A 188 4.90 -8.55 13.16
CA ASN A 188 4.16 -7.41 12.58
C ASN A 188 5.10 -6.47 11.82
N ILE A 189 6.27 -6.14 12.38
CA ILE A 189 7.28 -5.33 11.69
C ILE A 189 7.84 -6.08 10.47
N HIS A 190 8.14 -7.37 10.57
CA HIS A 190 8.62 -8.16 9.42
C HIS A 190 7.58 -8.16 8.28
N SER A 191 6.30 -8.30 8.63
CA SER A 191 5.19 -8.24 7.68
C SER A 191 5.10 -6.85 7.03
N PHE A 192 5.28 -5.77 7.81
CA PHE A 192 5.33 -4.41 7.30
C PHE A 192 6.52 -4.18 6.34
N LEU A 193 7.73 -4.56 6.73
CA LEU A 193 8.94 -4.39 5.92
C LEU A 193 8.90 -5.21 4.63
N THR A 194 8.20 -6.34 4.63
CA THR A 194 8.00 -7.17 3.42
C THR A 194 6.87 -6.63 2.54
N ALA A 195 5.80 -6.09 3.13
CA ALA A 195 4.65 -5.57 2.40
C ALA A 195 4.96 -4.27 1.66
N VAL A 196 5.76 -3.36 2.23
CA VAL A 196 6.06 -2.05 1.63
C VAL A 196 6.71 -2.17 0.23
N PRO A 197 7.80 -2.93 0.03
CA PRO A 197 8.38 -3.13 -1.30
C PRO A 197 7.41 -3.80 -2.28
N GLN A 198 6.62 -4.78 -1.83
CA GLN A 198 5.64 -5.48 -2.67
C GLN A 198 4.50 -4.56 -3.12
N GLN A 199 4.02 -3.70 -2.22
CA GLN A 199 3.02 -2.69 -2.51
C GLN A 199 3.53 -1.67 -3.54
N LEU A 200 4.79 -1.25 -3.41
CA LEU A 200 5.43 -0.33 -4.35
C LEU A 200 5.61 -0.99 -5.74
N ASP A 201 6.14 -2.21 -5.78
CA ASP A 201 6.32 -2.99 -7.02
C ASP A 201 4.99 -3.23 -7.76
N TYR A 202 3.92 -3.53 -7.01
CA TYR A 202 2.57 -3.63 -7.57
C TYR A 202 2.14 -2.34 -8.27
N VAL A 203 2.33 -1.19 -7.61
CA VAL A 203 1.95 0.12 -8.19
C VAL A 203 2.77 0.43 -9.44
N VAL A 204 4.08 0.16 -9.42
CA VAL A 204 4.98 0.33 -10.57
C VAL A 204 4.58 -0.56 -11.74
N ASN A 205 4.31 -1.85 -11.49
CA ASN A 205 3.91 -2.80 -12.53
C ASN A 205 2.54 -2.43 -13.15
N VAL A 206 1.56 -2.00 -12.34
CA VAL A 206 0.27 -1.50 -12.85
C VAL A 206 0.47 -0.26 -13.72
N SER A 207 1.42 0.61 -13.37
CA SER A 207 1.78 1.79 -14.16
C SER A 207 2.37 1.39 -15.51
N TYR A 208 3.29 0.42 -15.54
CA TYR A 208 3.87 -0.12 -16.78
C TYR A 208 2.80 -0.76 -17.69
N ILE A 209 1.93 -1.60 -17.15
CA ILE A 209 0.81 -2.20 -17.91
C ILE A 209 -0.08 -1.11 -18.51
N THR A 210 -0.30 -0.01 -17.79
CA THR A 210 -1.09 1.13 -18.28
C THR A 210 -0.42 1.81 -19.46
N VAL A 211 0.87 2.12 -19.35
CA VAL A 211 1.67 2.72 -20.44
C VAL A 211 1.67 1.81 -21.67
N GLN A 212 1.88 0.50 -21.46
CA GLN A 212 1.86 -0.49 -22.53
C GLN A 212 0.48 -0.56 -23.22
N LYS A 213 -0.61 -0.45 -22.47
CA LYS A 213 -1.97 -0.44 -23.03
C LYS A 213 -2.19 0.78 -23.93
N VAL A 214 -1.68 1.95 -23.53
CA VAL A 214 -1.74 3.15 -24.37
C VAL A 214 -0.85 2.99 -25.60
N SER A 215 0.37 2.46 -25.45
CA SER A 215 1.28 2.16 -26.56
C SER A 215 0.65 1.22 -27.60
N ASN A 216 -0.02 0.16 -27.15
CA ASN A 216 -0.76 -0.77 -28.02
C ASN A 216 -1.98 -0.10 -28.69
N ASN A 217 -2.65 0.84 -28.00
CA ASN A 217 -3.75 1.60 -28.59
C ASN A 217 -3.24 2.56 -29.68
N LEU A 218 -2.04 3.13 -29.53
CA LEU A 218 -1.41 3.97 -30.56
C LEU A 218 -1.15 3.17 -31.85
N ASP A 219 -0.72 1.90 -31.75
CA ASP A 219 -0.57 1.02 -32.92
C ASP A 219 -1.87 0.82 -33.70
N ALA A 220 -3.00 0.88 -32.99
CA ALA A 220 -4.31 0.65 -33.59
C ALA A 220 -4.84 1.89 -34.35
N ILE A 221 -4.26 3.09 -34.15
CA ILE A 221 -4.75 4.34 -34.76
C ILE A 221 -4.79 4.24 -36.28
N GLY A 222 -3.66 3.89 -36.91
CA GLY A 222 -3.56 3.81 -38.37
C GLY A 222 -4.61 2.87 -39.00
N PRO A 223 -4.68 1.60 -38.57
CA PRO A 223 -5.66 0.64 -39.09
C PRO A 223 -7.12 0.94 -38.72
N GLN A 224 -7.40 1.53 -37.55
CA GLN A 224 -8.77 1.90 -37.16
C GLN A 224 -9.26 3.11 -37.95
N LEU A 225 -8.48 4.20 -37.96
CA LEU A 225 -8.79 5.40 -38.72
C LEU A 225 -8.94 5.08 -40.21
N GLY A 226 -8.01 4.30 -40.76
CA GLY A 226 -8.07 3.89 -42.15
C GLY A 226 -9.30 3.05 -42.51
N ARG A 227 -9.77 2.19 -41.59
CA ARG A 227 -11.03 1.45 -41.77
C ARG A 227 -12.25 2.35 -41.69
N GLU A 228 -12.25 3.33 -40.79
CA GLU A 228 -13.36 4.28 -40.65
C GLU A 228 -13.50 5.15 -41.92
N ILE A 229 -12.37 5.62 -42.44
CA ILE A 229 -12.28 6.33 -43.73
C ILE A 229 -12.83 5.45 -44.86
N GLN A 230 -12.35 4.20 -44.94
CA GLN A 230 -12.79 3.24 -45.94
C GLN A 230 -14.31 3.00 -45.84
N ALA A 231 -14.84 2.81 -44.64
CA ALA A 231 -16.27 2.58 -44.40
C ALA A 231 -17.13 3.77 -44.85
N ARG A 232 -16.69 5.00 -44.57
CA ARG A 232 -17.39 6.24 -44.95
C ARG A 232 -17.44 6.44 -46.46
N MET A 233 -16.42 5.97 -47.19
CA MET A 233 -16.31 6.11 -48.65
C MET A 233 -16.88 4.95 -49.43
N ARG A 234 -16.98 3.77 -48.80
CA ARG A 234 -17.44 2.52 -49.42
C ARG A 234 -18.74 2.69 -50.21
N GLY A 235 -19.75 3.32 -49.60
CA GLY A 235 -21.05 3.52 -50.26
C GLY A 235 -20.99 4.42 -51.52
N THR A 236 -20.03 5.33 -51.61
CA THR A 236 -19.85 6.18 -52.79
C THR A 236 -19.01 5.49 -53.85
N VAL A 237 -17.89 4.87 -53.46
CA VAL A 237 -16.97 4.16 -54.36
C VAL A 237 -17.65 2.94 -54.99
N ASP A 238 -18.38 2.13 -54.21
CA ASP A 238 -19.07 0.94 -54.71
C ASP A 238 -20.15 1.29 -55.74
N ARG A 239 -20.90 2.37 -55.51
CA ARG A 239 -21.92 2.84 -56.47
C ARG A 239 -21.29 3.29 -57.78
N ALA A 240 -20.19 4.03 -57.68
CA ALA A 240 -19.48 4.55 -58.84
C ALA A 240 -18.82 3.42 -59.65
N LEU A 241 -18.14 2.48 -58.98
CA LEU A 241 -17.57 1.27 -59.59
C LEU A 241 -18.64 0.39 -60.25
N HIS A 242 -19.82 0.27 -59.65
CA HIS A 242 -20.92 -0.49 -60.24
C HIS A 242 -21.36 0.11 -61.59
N SER A 243 -21.48 1.44 -61.69
CA SER A 243 -21.81 2.12 -62.94
C SER A 243 -20.73 1.91 -64.01
N VAL A 244 -19.45 1.98 -63.65
CA VAL A 244 -18.33 1.75 -64.60
C VAL A 244 -18.27 0.28 -65.04
N ARG A 245 -18.51 -0.68 -64.14
CA ARG A 245 -18.59 -2.12 -64.48
C ARG A 245 -19.72 -2.42 -65.46
N LEU A 246 -20.89 -1.81 -65.30
CA LEU A 246 -21.99 -1.96 -66.26
C LEU A 246 -21.62 -1.39 -67.63
N LEU A 247 -20.95 -0.24 -67.66
CA LEU A 247 -20.49 0.39 -68.89
C LEU A 247 -19.46 -0.48 -69.65
N ASP A 248 -18.50 -1.06 -68.93
CA ASP A 248 -17.52 -2.01 -69.50
C ASP A 248 -18.22 -3.23 -70.12
N GLN A 249 -19.14 -3.87 -69.38
CA GLN A 249 -19.88 -5.04 -69.85
C GLN A 249 -20.71 -4.76 -71.12
N GLU A 250 -21.45 -3.64 -71.13
CA GLU A 250 -22.27 -3.27 -72.29
C GLU A 250 -21.42 -2.85 -73.50
N THR A 251 -20.25 -2.25 -73.27
CA THR A 251 -19.31 -1.91 -74.36
C THR A 251 -18.75 -3.18 -75.02
N VAL A 252 -18.28 -4.16 -74.23
CA VAL A 252 -17.77 -5.44 -74.74
C VAL A 252 -18.85 -6.20 -75.53
N LYS A 253 -20.08 -6.24 -75.00
CA LYS A 253 -21.21 -6.90 -75.68
C LYS A 253 -21.55 -6.23 -77.01
N THR A 254 -21.55 -4.89 -77.03
CA THR A 254 -21.78 -4.12 -78.26
C THR A 254 -20.69 -4.41 -79.30
N ASN A 255 -19.43 -4.57 -78.86
CA ASN A 255 -18.32 -4.90 -79.77
C ASN A 255 -18.51 -6.26 -80.45
N LEU A 256 -18.86 -7.28 -79.67
CA LEU A 256 -19.15 -8.62 -80.20
C LEU A 256 -20.31 -8.61 -81.21
N GLN A 257 -21.34 -7.82 -80.94
CA GLN A 257 -22.46 -7.66 -81.88
C GLN A 257 -22.04 -6.94 -83.17
N LEU A 258 -21.17 -5.94 -83.07
CA LEU A 258 -20.66 -5.19 -84.22
C LEU A 258 -19.75 -6.05 -85.10
N GLU A 259 -18.87 -6.86 -84.49
CA GLU A 259 -18.05 -7.86 -85.21
C GLU A 259 -18.94 -8.86 -85.96
N SER A 260 -20.02 -9.33 -85.31
CA SER A 260 -21.01 -10.20 -85.93
C SER A 260 -21.71 -9.52 -87.12
N LEU A 261 -22.07 -8.24 -86.99
CA LEU A 261 -22.67 -7.45 -88.07
C LEU A 261 -21.69 -7.27 -89.23
N ASN A 262 -20.42 -6.94 -88.96
CA ASN A 262 -19.38 -6.81 -89.98
C ASN A 262 -19.16 -8.13 -90.73
N SER A 263 -19.12 -9.25 -90.00
CA SER A 263 -19.04 -10.59 -90.63
C SER A 263 -20.25 -10.91 -91.51
N SER A 264 -21.43 -10.39 -91.14
CA SER A 264 -22.67 -10.58 -91.90
C SER A 264 -22.70 -9.68 -93.13
N LEU A 265 -22.21 -8.44 -93.02
CA LEU A 265 -22.05 -7.51 -94.12
C LEU A 265 -21.04 -8.05 -95.15
N ALA A 266 -19.90 -8.60 -94.70
CA ALA A 266 -18.93 -9.24 -95.59
C ALA A 266 -19.54 -10.43 -96.36
N ARG A 267 -20.36 -11.26 -95.69
CA ARG A 267 -21.10 -12.36 -96.33
C ARG A 267 -22.13 -11.86 -97.34
N LEU A 268 -22.85 -10.79 -97.01
CA LEU A 268 -23.81 -10.16 -97.91
C LEU A 268 -23.12 -9.58 -99.15
N GLN A 269 -22.01 -8.87 -98.96
CA GLN A 269 -21.21 -8.32 -100.07
C GLN A 269 -20.75 -9.44 -101.01
N SER A 270 -20.21 -10.54 -100.47
CA SER A 270 -19.83 -11.70 -101.29
C SER A 270 -21.02 -12.32 -102.05
N SER A 271 -22.20 -12.36 -101.44
CA SER A 271 -23.41 -12.86 -102.10
C SER A 271 -23.88 -11.93 -103.24
N VAL A 272 -23.73 -10.62 -103.04
CA VAL A 272 -24.05 -9.60 -104.03
C VAL A 272 -23.05 -9.61 -105.18
N ASP A 273 -21.75 -9.77 -104.90
CA ASP A 273 -20.71 -9.94 -105.92
C ASP A 273 -20.98 -11.18 -106.79
N HIS A 274 -21.35 -12.30 -106.16
CA HIS A 274 -21.73 -13.52 -106.88
C HIS A 274 -23.00 -13.34 -107.74
N LEU A 275 -23.98 -12.57 -107.25
CA LEU A 275 -25.17 -12.22 -108.04
C LEU A 275 -24.79 -11.35 -109.25
N GLN A 276 -23.87 -10.41 -109.07
CA GLN A 276 -23.35 -9.56 -110.14
C GLN A 276 -22.64 -10.36 -111.22
N ASP A 277 -21.78 -11.31 -110.82
CA ASP A 277 -21.07 -12.20 -111.74
C ASP A 277 -22.05 -13.04 -112.56
N ASN A 278 -23.04 -13.65 -111.89
CA ASN A 278 -24.08 -14.43 -112.55
C ASN A 278 -24.91 -13.58 -113.52
N LEU A 279 -25.33 -12.39 -113.11
CA LEU A 279 -26.08 -11.49 -113.98
C LEU A 279 -25.24 -11.05 -115.19
N THR A 280 -23.95 -10.80 -114.98
CA THR A 280 -23.00 -10.48 -116.05
C THR A 280 -22.83 -11.65 -117.01
N ALA A 281 -22.78 -12.88 -116.50
CA ALA A 281 -22.75 -14.09 -117.31
C ALA A 281 -24.03 -14.26 -118.14
N VAL A 282 -25.21 -14.03 -117.56
CA VAL A 282 -26.49 -14.05 -118.28
C VAL A 282 -26.54 -12.95 -119.33
N LYS A 283 -26.12 -11.73 -119.00
CA LYS A 283 -26.01 -10.60 -119.93
C LYS A 283 -25.09 -10.95 -121.10
N HIS A 284 -23.95 -11.59 -120.83
CA HIS A 284 -23.05 -12.08 -121.85
C HIS A 284 -23.73 -13.14 -122.73
N GLN A 285 -24.37 -14.15 -122.15
CA GLN A 285 -25.10 -15.18 -122.90
C GLN A 285 -26.16 -14.58 -123.83
N ILE A 286 -26.98 -13.65 -123.34
CA ILE A 286 -27.98 -12.94 -124.14
C ILE A 286 -27.31 -12.16 -125.28
N ASN A 287 -26.18 -11.49 -125.01
CA ASN A 287 -25.42 -10.78 -126.04
C ASN A 287 -24.90 -11.74 -127.14
N THR A 288 -24.42 -12.93 -126.76
CA THR A 288 -23.97 -13.96 -127.70
C THR A 288 -25.13 -14.43 -128.59
N THR A 289 -26.32 -14.66 -128.01
CA THR A 289 -27.52 -15.05 -128.75
C THR A 289 -27.98 -13.96 -129.70
N LEU A 290 -28.00 -12.69 -129.26
CA LEU A 290 -28.34 -11.54 -130.08
C LEU A 290 -27.35 -11.30 -131.23
N SER A 291 -26.11 -11.80 -131.11
CA SER A 291 -25.04 -11.66 -132.12
C SER A 291 -24.97 -12.83 -133.11
N ASN A 292 -25.86 -13.83 -132.98
CA ASN A 292 -25.90 -14.98 -133.87
C ASN A 292 -26.58 -14.62 -135.21
N HIS A 293 -26.02 -15.08 -136.32
CA HIS A 293 -26.38 -14.72 -137.70
C HIS A 293 -27.77 -15.21 -138.13
N ASN A 294 -28.37 -16.14 -137.38
CA ASN A 294 -29.74 -16.64 -137.61
C ASN A 294 -30.80 -15.91 -136.77
N CYS A 295 -30.45 -14.86 -136.01
CA CYS A 295 -31.37 -14.12 -135.15
C CYS A 295 -32.12 -13.03 -135.94
N SER A 296 -33.35 -13.29 -136.37
CA SER A 296 -34.18 -12.33 -137.12
C SER A 296 -34.88 -11.32 -136.19
N GLY A 297 -34.69 -10.01 -136.44
CA GLY A 297 -35.30 -8.92 -135.66
C GLY A 297 -34.55 -8.48 -134.40
N CYS A 298 -33.39 -9.08 -134.10
CA CYS A 298 -32.68 -8.92 -132.83
C CYS A 298 -31.92 -7.58 -132.65
N ASN A 299 -31.75 -6.80 -133.72
CA ASN A 299 -31.08 -5.49 -133.67
C ASN A 299 -31.81 -4.45 -132.80
N LEU A 300 -33.11 -4.63 -132.55
CA LEU A 300 -33.93 -3.75 -131.70
C LEU A 300 -33.74 -3.99 -130.18
N LEU A 301 -33.24 -5.17 -129.76
CA LEU A 301 -33.08 -5.52 -128.34
C LEU A 301 -31.68 -5.18 -127.77
N LYS A 302 -30.70 -4.91 -128.62
CA LYS A 302 -29.32 -4.60 -128.20
C LYS A 302 -29.20 -3.37 -127.28
N PRO A 303 -29.94 -2.26 -127.50
CA PRO A 303 -29.95 -1.12 -126.58
C PRO A 303 -30.55 -1.48 -125.21
N LEU A 304 -31.57 -2.33 -125.18
CA LEU A 304 -32.26 -2.76 -123.95
C LEU A 304 -31.37 -3.64 -123.06
N LEU A 305 -30.39 -4.34 -123.64
CA LEU A 305 -29.43 -5.12 -122.87
C LEU A 305 -28.42 -4.23 -122.13
N GLN A 306 -28.09 -3.06 -122.67
CA GLN A 306 -27.18 -2.12 -121.99
C GLN A 306 -27.80 -1.48 -120.75
N THR A 307 -29.14 -1.38 -120.70
CA THR A 307 -29.87 -0.90 -119.51
C THR A 307 -29.96 -1.91 -118.37
N LEU A 308 -29.55 -3.17 -118.58
CA LEU A 308 -29.37 -4.13 -117.49
C LEU A 308 -28.09 -3.80 -116.72
N THR A 309 -28.22 -2.95 -115.70
CA THR A 309 -27.19 -2.66 -114.71
C THR A 309 -27.77 -2.91 -113.33
N VAL A 310 -27.04 -3.61 -112.47
CA VAL A 310 -27.32 -3.64 -111.03
C VAL A 310 -26.17 -2.92 -110.35
N ASP A 311 -26.51 -1.90 -109.57
CA ASP A 311 -25.58 -1.26 -108.65
C ASP A 311 -25.44 -2.16 -107.43
N THR A 312 -24.25 -2.69 -107.21
CA THR A 312 -23.96 -3.76 -106.24
C THR A 312 -23.01 -3.33 -105.13
N SER A 313 -22.68 -2.05 -105.05
CA SER A 313 -21.81 -1.54 -104.00
C SER A 313 -22.60 -1.28 -102.71
N ILE A 314 -22.43 -2.13 -101.69
CA ILE A 314 -22.95 -1.85 -100.36
C ILE A 314 -21.86 -1.09 -99.59
N THR A 315 -22.01 0.22 -99.46
CA THR A 315 -21.14 1.03 -98.60
C THR A 315 -21.90 1.47 -97.36
N MET A 316 -21.33 1.21 -96.17
CA MET A 316 -21.87 1.63 -94.88
C MET A 316 -20.78 2.40 -94.09
N PRO A 317 -20.57 3.70 -94.40
CA PRO A 317 -19.50 4.50 -93.81
C PRO A 317 -19.60 4.62 -92.28
N SER A 318 -20.84 4.63 -91.76
CA SER A 318 -21.14 4.76 -90.33
C SER A 318 -20.67 3.56 -89.49
N LEU A 319 -20.46 2.39 -90.10
CA LEU A 319 -19.99 1.21 -89.38
C LEU A 319 -18.52 1.34 -88.97
N ASN A 320 -17.68 1.88 -89.87
CA ASN A 320 -16.25 2.09 -89.62
C ASN A 320 -16.01 3.17 -88.56
N GLU A 321 -16.83 4.22 -88.56
CA GLU A 321 -16.80 5.27 -87.55
C GLU A 321 -17.18 4.72 -86.17
N PHE A 322 -18.24 3.90 -86.10
CA PHE A 322 -18.67 3.26 -84.85
C PHE A 322 -17.65 2.24 -84.33
N GLN A 323 -17.02 1.45 -85.22
CA GLN A 323 -15.99 0.49 -84.87
C GLN A 323 -14.72 1.18 -84.34
N SER A 324 -14.32 2.30 -84.96
CA SER A 324 -13.17 3.10 -84.50
C SER A 324 -13.38 3.68 -83.11
N ALA A 325 -14.60 4.16 -82.81
CA ALA A 325 -14.94 4.68 -81.48
C ALA A 325 -14.95 3.56 -80.41
N LEU A 326 -15.37 2.35 -80.77
CA LEU A 326 -15.40 1.20 -79.87
C LEU A 326 -14.01 0.64 -79.60
N ASP A 327 -13.15 0.60 -80.63
CA ASP A 327 -11.73 0.25 -80.49
C ASP A 327 -11.00 1.22 -79.56
N GLU A 328 -11.37 2.51 -79.59
CA GLU A 328 -10.82 3.54 -78.70
C GLU A 328 -11.23 3.31 -77.23
N VAL A 329 -12.50 2.95 -76.96
CA VAL A 329 -12.96 2.63 -75.60
C VAL A 329 -12.41 1.28 -75.10
N ASN A 330 -12.27 0.28 -75.97
CA ASN A 330 -11.65 -1.00 -75.60
C ASN A 330 -10.15 -0.83 -75.29
N ARG A 331 -9.44 0.07 -75.99
CA ARG A 331 -8.05 0.43 -75.66
C ARG A 331 -7.91 1.11 -74.29
N ALA A 332 -8.98 1.74 -73.80
CA ALA A 332 -9.03 2.39 -72.50
C ALA A 332 -8.94 1.40 -71.32
N ASP A 333 -9.23 0.11 -71.56
CA ASP A 333 -9.23 -0.97 -70.57
C ASP A 333 -9.90 -0.58 -69.24
N LEU A 334 -11.22 -0.32 -69.31
CA LEU A 334 -12.03 0.04 -68.14
C LEU A 334 -11.90 -0.99 -67.01
N LYS A 335 -11.69 -2.28 -67.36
CA LYS A 335 -11.43 -3.35 -66.40
C LYS A 335 -10.14 -3.13 -65.60
N SER A 336 -9.07 -2.69 -66.25
CA SER A 336 -7.83 -2.31 -65.56
C SER A 336 -8.05 -1.12 -64.61
N GLN A 337 -8.76 -0.08 -65.06
CA GLN A 337 -9.09 1.09 -64.22
C GLN A 337 -9.93 0.70 -63.00
N ILE A 338 -10.90 -0.21 -63.15
CA ILE A 338 -11.70 -0.74 -62.03
C ILE A 338 -10.80 -1.43 -60.99
N ASN A 339 -9.87 -2.27 -61.43
CA ASN A 339 -8.96 -2.97 -60.53
C ASN A 339 -8.00 -2.02 -59.82
N GLU A 340 -7.54 -0.96 -60.49
CA GLU A 340 -6.69 0.08 -59.92
C GLU A 340 -7.44 0.84 -58.81
N VAL A 341 -8.65 1.31 -59.08
CA VAL A 341 -9.50 2.00 -58.08
C VAL A 341 -9.82 1.09 -56.88
N GLU A 342 -10.12 -0.18 -57.12
CA GLU A 342 -10.38 -1.16 -56.05
C GLU A 342 -9.11 -1.46 -55.24
N GLY A 343 -7.94 -1.49 -55.88
CA GLY A 343 -6.63 -1.58 -55.24
C GLY A 343 -6.33 -0.38 -54.34
N ASP A 344 -6.47 0.83 -54.88
CA ASP A 344 -6.27 2.08 -54.15
C ASP A 344 -7.21 2.18 -52.94
N PHE A 345 -8.49 1.86 -53.13
CA PHE A 345 -9.49 1.87 -52.07
C PHE A 345 -9.19 0.85 -50.96
N ASN A 346 -8.73 -0.35 -51.32
CA ASN A 346 -8.34 -1.37 -50.34
C ASN A 346 -7.02 -1.04 -49.63
N SER A 347 -6.15 -0.23 -50.24
CA SER A 347 -4.88 0.21 -49.65
C SER A 347 -5.02 1.33 -48.62
N ILE A 348 -6.19 2.00 -48.52
CA ILE A 348 -6.42 3.14 -47.61
C ILE A 348 -5.94 2.85 -46.19
N PRO A 349 -6.27 1.72 -45.53
CA PRO A 349 -5.82 1.47 -44.18
C PRO A 349 -4.29 1.42 -44.01
N GLN A 350 -3.59 0.88 -45.00
CA GLN A 350 -2.13 0.83 -45.01
C GLN A 350 -1.51 2.20 -45.30
N SER A 351 -2.10 2.97 -46.21
CA SER A 351 -1.67 4.34 -46.52
C SER A 351 -1.83 5.26 -45.30
N VAL A 352 -2.94 5.17 -44.60
CA VAL A 352 -3.17 5.89 -43.33
C VAL A 352 -2.18 5.45 -42.26
N THR A 353 -1.97 4.13 -42.11
CA THR A 353 -0.97 3.60 -41.16
C THR A 353 0.43 4.17 -41.43
N ASN A 354 0.85 4.21 -42.70
CA ASN A 354 2.13 4.78 -43.09
C ASN A 354 2.20 6.30 -42.85
N ALA A 355 1.13 7.05 -43.16
CA ALA A 355 1.06 8.49 -42.91
C ALA A 355 1.12 8.82 -41.41
N THR A 356 0.50 8.00 -40.56
CA THR A 356 0.52 8.17 -39.10
C THR A 356 1.77 7.60 -38.42
N LYS A 357 2.64 6.90 -39.16
CA LYS A 357 3.75 6.11 -38.59
C LYS A 357 4.69 6.95 -37.73
N ASP A 358 5.13 8.10 -38.24
CA ASP A 358 6.10 8.94 -37.55
C ASP A 358 5.53 9.55 -36.27
N VAL A 359 4.24 9.90 -36.29
CA VAL A 359 3.53 10.43 -35.11
C VAL A 359 3.32 9.35 -34.06
N VAL A 360 2.91 8.15 -34.47
CA VAL A 360 2.77 6.99 -33.57
C VAL A 360 4.12 6.63 -32.95
N GLN A 361 5.18 6.58 -33.75
CA GLN A 361 6.53 6.26 -33.28
C GLN A 361 7.07 7.31 -32.31
N SER A 362 6.88 8.59 -32.60
CA SER A 362 7.31 9.68 -31.72
C SER A 362 6.51 9.68 -30.41
N SER A 363 5.20 9.43 -30.48
CA SER A 363 4.35 9.31 -29.29
C SER A 363 4.78 8.12 -28.41
N LYS A 364 5.17 7.01 -29.02
CA LYS A 364 5.74 5.85 -28.30
C LYS A 364 7.06 6.17 -27.61
N GLN A 365 7.96 6.91 -28.26
CA GLN A 365 9.20 7.35 -27.62
C GLN A 365 8.94 8.23 -26.37
N LEU A 366 7.88 9.05 -26.40
CA LEU A 366 7.46 9.80 -25.21
C LEU A 366 6.91 8.90 -24.11
N LEU A 367 6.17 7.84 -24.45
CA LEU A 367 5.72 6.82 -23.50
C LEU A 367 6.90 6.03 -22.89
N ASP A 368 7.92 5.70 -23.67
CA ASP A 368 9.15 5.04 -23.20
C ASP A 368 9.90 5.93 -22.18
N ASN A 369 9.90 7.26 -22.39
CA ASN A 369 10.44 8.20 -21.41
C ASN A 369 9.64 8.19 -20.10
N ILE A 370 8.31 8.08 -20.16
CA ILE A 370 7.47 7.95 -18.95
C ILE A 370 7.78 6.65 -18.21
N GLU A 371 7.93 5.53 -18.93
CA GLU A 371 8.34 4.25 -18.34
C GLU A 371 9.70 4.35 -17.62
N THR A 372 10.65 5.07 -18.24
CA THR A 372 11.96 5.32 -17.65
C THR A 372 11.85 6.14 -16.35
N GLN A 373 10.98 7.17 -16.32
CA GLN A 373 10.74 7.95 -15.10
C GLN A 373 10.01 7.16 -14.01
N ILE A 374 9.05 6.30 -14.38
CA ILE A 374 8.39 5.39 -13.43
C ILE A 374 9.41 4.45 -12.79
N SER A 375 10.37 3.95 -13.57
CA SER A 375 11.44 3.08 -13.07
C SER A 375 12.40 3.81 -12.12
N GLN A 376 12.57 5.13 -12.28
CA GLN A 376 13.40 5.95 -11.38
C GLN A 376 12.80 6.07 -9.97
N VAL A 377 11.46 6.07 -9.84
CA VAL A 377 10.78 6.14 -8.52
C VAL A 377 11.24 5.01 -7.59
N THR A 378 11.40 3.80 -8.10
CA THR A 378 11.88 2.65 -7.31
C THR A 378 13.34 2.81 -6.87
N ASN A 379 14.15 3.51 -7.67
CA ASN A 379 15.57 3.74 -7.38
C ASN A 379 15.81 4.90 -6.40
N GLU A 380 14.95 5.91 -6.41
CA GLU A 380 15.02 7.05 -5.48
C GLU A 380 14.53 6.68 -4.07
N ILE A 381 13.66 5.66 -3.95
CA ILE A 381 13.23 5.14 -2.66
C ILE A 381 14.30 4.15 -2.15
N PRO A 382 14.92 4.38 -0.98
CA PRO A 382 16.00 3.54 -0.44
C PRO A 382 15.46 2.22 0.12
N LEU A 383 14.98 1.32 -0.77
CA LEU A 383 14.46 0.00 -0.42
C LEU A 383 15.49 -0.89 0.30
N SER A 384 16.78 -0.64 0.07
CA SER A 384 17.88 -1.31 0.78
C SER A 384 17.90 -1.03 2.28
N ALA A 385 17.39 0.13 2.74
CA ALA A 385 17.26 0.42 4.15
C ALA A 385 16.24 -0.52 4.82
N LEU A 386 15.11 -0.79 4.14
CA LEU A 386 14.07 -1.71 4.62
C LEU A 386 14.59 -3.15 4.69
N THR A 387 15.38 -3.59 3.70
CA THR A 387 15.98 -4.94 3.71
C THR A 387 17.01 -5.10 4.82
N ASN A 388 17.84 -4.07 5.08
CA ASN A 388 18.82 -4.09 6.18
C ASN A 388 18.13 -4.17 7.54
N VAL A 389 17.02 -3.45 7.73
CA VAL A 389 16.22 -3.55 8.97
C VAL A 389 15.58 -4.94 9.09
N SER A 390 15.07 -5.51 7.98
CA SER A 390 14.53 -6.87 7.98
C SER A 390 15.58 -7.93 8.35
N GLU A 391 16.78 -7.83 7.80
CA GLU A 391 17.92 -8.69 8.18
C GLU A 391 18.28 -8.53 9.66
N THR A 392 18.34 -7.29 10.15
CA THR A 392 18.61 -7.00 11.56
C THR A 392 17.55 -7.62 12.47
N LEU A 393 16.27 -7.56 12.09
CA LEU A 393 15.17 -8.18 12.84
C LEU A 393 15.24 -9.70 12.80
N ASN A 394 15.63 -10.31 11.68
CA ASN A 394 15.82 -11.76 11.60
C ASN A 394 16.98 -12.23 12.50
N LEU A 395 18.07 -11.46 12.56
CA LEU A 395 19.16 -11.70 13.52
C LEU A 395 18.67 -11.56 14.97
N LEU A 396 17.94 -10.49 15.29
CA LEU A 396 17.35 -10.28 16.61
C LEU A 396 16.42 -11.43 17.00
N GLN A 397 15.50 -11.83 16.12
CA GLN A 397 14.59 -12.95 16.35
C GLN A 397 15.35 -14.26 16.62
N GLY A 398 16.44 -14.49 15.86
CA GLY A 398 17.34 -15.60 16.09
C GLY A 398 17.99 -15.57 17.48
N GLU A 399 18.54 -14.43 17.88
CA GLU A 399 19.16 -14.25 19.20
C GLU A 399 18.15 -14.35 20.35
N ILE A 400 16.97 -13.75 20.20
CA ILE A 400 15.87 -13.85 21.17
C ILE A 400 15.47 -15.31 21.37
N SER A 401 15.33 -16.08 20.29
CA SER A 401 14.98 -17.50 20.40
C SER A 401 16.06 -18.34 21.13
N LYS A 402 17.34 -17.97 21.00
CA LYS A 402 18.46 -18.61 21.70
C LYS A 402 18.53 -18.20 23.18
N VAL A 403 18.26 -16.93 23.48
CA VAL A 403 18.37 -16.35 24.83
C VAL A 403 17.11 -16.58 25.68
N ALA A 404 15.95 -16.78 25.06
CA ALA A 404 14.68 -17.09 25.73
C ALA A 404 14.76 -18.19 26.81
N PRO A 405 15.39 -19.36 26.59
CA PRO A 405 15.55 -20.37 27.64
C PRO A 405 16.45 -19.91 28.78
N GLU A 406 17.47 -19.09 28.52
CA GLU A 406 18.34 -18.53 29.56
C GLU A 406 17.60 -17.52 30.42
N ILE A 407 16.79 -16.65 29.80
CA ILE A 407 15.91 -15.71 30.51
C ILE A 407 14.95 -16.48 31.42
N LYS A 408 14.31 -17.55 30.93
CA LYS A 408 13.42 -18.39 31.75
C LYS A 408 14.14 -19.03 32.93
N ARG A 409 15.39 -19.46 32.74
CA ARG A 409 16.20 -20.03 33.83
C ARG A 409 16.58 -18.96 34.85
N ALA A 410 17.04 -17.79 34.40
CA ALA A 410 17.39 -16.67 35.26
C ALA A 410 16.15 -16.19 36.05
N GLU A 411 14.99 -16.12 35.39
CA GLU A 411 13.71 -15.77 35.99
C GLU A 411 13.28 -16.80 37.05
N HIS A 412 13.44 -18.10 36.77
CA HIS A 412 13.15 -19.13 37.76
C HIS A 412 14.00 -18.99 39.04
N ILE A 413 15.29 -18.65 38.87
CA ILE A 413 16.19 -18.37 39.99
C ILE A 413 15.77 -17.10 40.72
N ARG A 414 15.52 -16.00 39.99
CA ARG A 414 15.07 -14.72 40.55
C ARG A 414 13.80 -14.88 41.37
N TRP A 415 12.81 -15.56 40.81
CA TRP A 415 11.53 -15.86 41.47
C TRP A 415 11.77 -16.65 42.76
N GLY A 416 12.60 -17.70 42.73
CA GLY A 416 12.93 -18.51 43.91
C GLY A 416 13.63 -17.72 45.01
N VAL A 417 14.59 -16.86 44.65
CA VAL A 417 15.28 -15.97 45.59
C VAL A 417 14.30 -14.99 46.23
N CYS A 418 13.43 -14.37 45.46
CA CYS A 418 12.44 -13.42 45.98
C CYS A 418 11.40 -14.11 46.88
N VAL A 419 10.95 -15.32 46.54
CA VAL A 419 10.10 -16.15 47.43
C VAL A 419 10.80 -16.42 48.76
N ALA A 420 12.08 -16.76 48.73
CA ALA A 420 12.85 -16.97 49.96
C ALA A 420 12.90 -15.70 50.84
N LEU A 421 13.12 -14.53 50.23
CA LEU A 421 13.07 -13.23 50.94
C LEU A 421 11.68 -12.97 51.54
N CYS A 422 10.61 -13.19 50.78
CA CYS A 422 9.23 -13.06 51.27
C CYS A 422 8.96 -13.99 52.45
N CYS A 423 9.42 -15.24 52.40
CA CYS A 423 9.27 -16.23 53.46
C CYS A 423 9.99 -15.83 54.75
N VAL A 424 11.15 -15.19 54.67
CA VAL A 424 11.87 -14.69 55.86
C VAL A 424 11.11 -13.54 56.52
N VAL A 425 10.52 -12.62 55.75
CA VAL A 425 9.62 -11.59 56.30
C VAL A 425 8.35 -12.23 56.87
N LEU A 426 7.78 -13.23 56.20
CA LEU A 426 6.59 -13.95 56.66
C LEU A 426 6.86 -14.69 57.97
N LEU A 427 8.06 -15.24 58.16
CA LEU A 427 8.48 -15.87 59.42
C LEU A 427 8.36 -14.89 60.59
N VAL A 428 8.79 -13.63 60.42
CA VAL A 428 8.63 -12.58 61.44
C VAL A 428 7.15 -12.35 61.74
N VAL A 429 6.31 -12.25 60.71
CA VAL A 429 4.86 -12.06 60.85
C VAL A 429 4.21 -13.23 61.58
N VAL A 430 4.56 -14.47 61.23
CA VAL A 430 4.04 -15.68 61.89
C VAL A 430 4.48 -15.73 63.35
N CYS A 431 5.73 -15.42 63.67
CA CYS A 431 6.18 -15.32 65.06
C CYS A 431 5.38 -14.26 65.84
N ASN A 432 5.16 -13.08 65.25
CA ASN A 432 4.37 -12.03 65.89
C ASN A 432 2.91 -12.46 66.11
N PHE A 433 2.30 -13.09 65.11
CA PHE A 433 0.93 -13.57 65.17
C PHE A 433 0.74 -14.67 66.22
N LEU A 434 1.62 -15.68 66.25
CA LEU A 434 1.61 -16.71 67.29
C LEU A 434 1.80 -16.09 68.68
N GLY A 435 2.65 -15.08 68.80
CA GLY A 435 2.83 -14.33 70.04
C GLY A 435 1.57 -13.59 70.52
N LEU A 436 0.85 -12.98 69.58
CA LEU A 436 -0.43 -12.28 69.82
C LEU A 436 -1.60 -13.22 70.12
N ILE A 437 -1.55 -14.48 69.70
CA ILE A 437 -2.58 -15.47 70.02
C ILE A 437 -2.28 -16.18 71.35
N LEU A 438 -1.09 -16.79 71.44
CA LEU A 438 -0.72 -17.63 72.58
C LEU A 438 -0.53 -16.81 73.87
N GLY A 439 -0.12 -15.54 73.74
CA GLY A 439 0.05 -14.63 74.87
C GLY A 439 -1.24 -14.45 75.69
N PRO A 440 -2.32 -13.89 75.09
CA PRO A 440 -3.62 -13.76 75.74
C PRO A 440 -4.27 -15.09 76.12
N LEU A 441 -4.25 -16.11 75.24
CA LEU A 441 -4.87 -17.41 75.52
C LEU A 441 -4.24 -18.13 76.72
N GLY A 442 -2.93 -17.97 76.91
CA GLY A 442 -2.23 -18.53 78.06
C GLY A 442 -2.31 -17.69 79.34
N LEU A 443 -2.86 -16.47 79.30
CA LEU A 443 -2.90 -15.58 80.46
C LEU A 443 -4.09 -15.89 81.35
N THR A 444 -3.81 -16.30 82.58
CA THR A 444 -4.82 -16.39 83.65
C THR A 444 -5.05 -15.01 84.28
N ALA A 445 -6.32 -14.64 84.48
CA ALA A 445 -6.67 -13.36 85.10
C ALA A 445 -6.08 -13.28 86.52
N LYS A 446 -5.36 -12.17 86.81
CA LYS A 446 -4.74 -11.87 88.11
C LYS A 446 -3.61 -12.83 88.57
N ALA A 447 -3.07 -13.70 87.71
CA ALA A 447 -1.93 -14.52 88.08
C ALA A 447 -0.61 -13.72 88.20
N ASP A 448 0.20 -14.08 89.19
CA ASP A 448 1.51 -13.47 89.41
C ASP A 448 2.44 -13.63 88.19
N PRO A 449 3.31 -12.64 87.89
CA PRO A 449 4.21 -12.72 86.74
C PRO A 449 5.17 -13.91 86.77
N THR A 450 5.45 -14.46 87.97
CA THR A 450 6.29 -15.64 88.20
C THR A 450 5.55 -16.97 87.96
N LYS A 451 4.21 -16.97 88.03
CA LYS A 451 3.35 -18.17 87.90
C LYS A 451 2.59 -18.25 86.57
N ARG A 452 3.03 -17.54 85.54
CA ARG A 452 2.41 -17.57 84.20
C ARG A 452 2.46 -18.97 83.57
N SER A 453 1.43 -19.31 82.79
CA SER A 453 1.34 -20.58 82.09
C SER A 453 2.47 -20.76 81.07
N CYS A 454 2.72 -22.01 80.67
CA CYS A 454 3.67 -22.33 79.61
C CYS A 454 3.26 -21.67 78.28
N THR A 455 1.96 -21.65 77.98
CA THR A 455 1.39 -21.08 76.75
C THR A 455 1.65 -19.57 76.65
N ALA A 456 1.46 -18.82 77.73
CA ALA A 456 1.77 -17.39 77.75
C ALA A 456 3.29 -17.13 77.61
N ASP A 457 4.13 -17.92 78.28
CA ASP A 457 5.58 -17.79 78.15
C ASP A 457 6.07 -18.10 76.73
N CYS A 458 5.45 -19.09 76.08
CA CYS A 458 5.67 -19.42 74.68
C CYS A 458 5.28 -18.24 73.76
N GLY A 459 4.09 -17.65 73.94
CA GLY A 459 3.67 -16.47 73.18
C GLY A 459 4.63 -15.28 73.33
N GLY A 460 5.07 -14.99 74.56
CA GLY A 460 6.07 -13.96 74.79
C GLY A 460 7.46 -14.29 74.22
N THR A 461 7.79 -15.57 74.07
CA THR A 461 9.03 -16.02 73.42
C THR A 461 8.96 -15.86 71.91
N PHE A 462 7.83 -16.16 71.28
CA PHE A 462 7.59 -15.91 69.85
C PHE A 462 7.70 -14.42 69.50
N LEU A 463 7.14 -13.51 70.31
CA LEU A 463 7.33 -12.05 70.11
C LEU A 463 8.80 -11.63 70.18
N MET A 464 9.58 -12.22 71.10
CA MET A 464 11.03 -11.95 71.18
C MET A 464 11.80 -12.54 69.99
N MET A 465 11.38 -13.71 69.50
CA MET A 465 11.97 -14.36 68.33
C MET A 465 11.73 -13.54 67.07
N GLY A 466 10.50 -13.06 66.84
CA GLY A 466 10.17 -12.17 65.72
C GLY A 466 11.00 -10.88 65.73
N ALA A 467 11.13 -10.25 66.91
CA ALA A 467 12.00 -9.07 67.07
C ALA A 467 13.48 -9.39 66.80
N GLY A 468 13.96 -10.56 67.21
CA GLY A 468 15.33 -11.03 66.95
C GLY A 468 15.61 -11.23 65.46
N PHE A 469 14.73 -11.93 64.75
CA PHE A 469 14.84 -12.11 63.30
C PHE A 469 14.77 -10.78 62.54
N SER A 470 13.91 -9.86 63.00
CA SER A 470 13.83 -8.51 62.43
C SER A 470 15.18 -7.79 62.49
N PHE A 471 15.87 -7.78 63.65
CA PHE A 471 17.21 -7.20 63.75
C PHE A 471 18.24 -7.91 62.87
N LEU A 472 18.18 -9.24 62.81
CA LEU A 472 19.17 -10.07 62.10
C LEU A 472 19.15 -9.82 60.59
N PHE A 473 17.96 -9.77 59.98
CA PHE A 473 17.80 -9.71 58.52
C PHE A 473 17.56 -8.30 57.98
N SER A 474 17.20 -7.32 58.82
CA SER A 474 16.85 -5.95 58.40
C SER A 474 17.90 -5.27 57.52
N TRP A 475 19.18 -5.36 57.89
CA TRP A 475 20.25 -4.68 57.16
C TRP A 475 20.52 -5.33 55.79
N LEU A 476 20.41 -6.66 55.68
CA LEU A 476 20.52 -7.40 54.42
C LEU A 476 19.38 -7.02 53.46
N PHE A 477 18.16 -6.94 53.98
CA PHE A 477 17.01 -6.49 53.20
C PHE A 477 17.12 -5.04 52.77
N MET A 478 17.68 -4.15 53.62
CA MET A 478 17.90 -2.77 53.23
C MET A 478 18.94 -2.63 52.11
N ILE A 479 19.98 -3.49 52.08
CA ILE A 479 20.90 -3.56 50.93
C ILE A 479 20.13 -3.93 49.66
N ALA A 480 19.28 -4.96 49.72
CA ALA A 480 18.47 -5.38 48.58
C ALA A 480 17.52 -4.25 48.12
N VAL A 481 16.85 -3.57 49.05
CA VAL A 481 15.99 -2.41 48.75
C VAL A 481 16.78 -1.31 48.08
N LEU A 482 17.94 -0.92 48.61
CA LEU A 482 18.76 0.14 48.02
C LEU A 482 19.23 -0.18 46.61
N LEU A 483 19.71 -1.40 46.35
CA LEU A 483 20.16 -1.81 45.02
C LEU A 483 19.01 -1.77 44.01
N LEU A 484 17.86 -2.33 44.38
CA LEU A 484 16.69 -2.36 43.50
C LEU A 484 16.04 -0.99 43.33
N PHE A 485 16.03 -0.14 44.36
CA PHE A 485 15.54 1.23 44.30
C PHE A 485 16.40 2.10 43.38
N LEU A 486 17.74 2.04 43.54
CA LEU A 486 18.65 2.81 42.70
C LEU A 486 18.59 2.34 41.24
N LEU A 487 18.47 1.03 41.00
CA LEU A 487 18.34 0.50 39.64
C LEU A 487 16.96 0.83 39.05
N GLY A 488 15.89 0.32 39.64
CA GLY A 488 14.54 0.40 39.09
C GLY A 488 13.92 1.80 39.16
N GLY A 489 14.27 2.60 40.17
CA GLY A 489 13.85 3.99 40.26
C GLY A 489 14.48 4.85 39.17
N ASN A 490 15.79 4.71 38.93
CA ASN A 490 16.46 5.45 37.85
C ASN A 490 15.99 4.99 36.47
N VAL A 491 15.83 3.68 36.24
CA VAL A 491 15.28 3.18 34.96
C VAL A 491 13.89 3.77 34.71
N TYR A 492 13.03 3.85 35.73
CA TYR A 492 11.72 4.49 35.60
C TYR A 492 11.85 5.98 35.25
N THR A 493 12.60 6.76 36.03
CA THR A 493 12.67 8.22 35.85
C THR A 493 13.48 8.67 34.63
N LEU A 494 14.46 7.89 34.17
CA LEU A 494 15.35 8.23 33.05
C LEU A 494 14.87 7.66 31.72
N LEU A 495 14.38 6.41 31.72
CA LEU A 495 14.02 5.71 30.48
C LEU A 495 12.51 5.71 30.28
N CYS A 496 11.71 5.30 31.26
CA CYS A 496 10.27 5.13 31.05
C CYS A 496 9.52 6.45 30.84
N VAL A 497 9.84 7.47 31.64
CA VAL A 497 9.28 8.82 31.43
C VAL A 497 9.70 9.41 30.08
N GLN A 498 10.87 9.04 29.55
CA GLN A 498 11.36 9.56 28.27
C GLN A 498 10.88 8.73 27.06
N LEU A 499 10.67 7.42 27.24
CA LEU A 499 10.21 6.52 26.17
C LEU A 499 8.79 6.88 25.72
N SER A 500 7.94 7.30 26.66
CA SER A 500 6.63 7.91 26.37
C SER A 500 6.69 9.26 25.63
N LEU A 501 7.89 9.82 25.43
CA LEU A 501 8.14 11.08 24.71
C LEU A 501 8.91 10.89 23.38
N ILE A 502 9.14 9.65 22.93
CA ILE A 502 9.70 9.38 21.58
C ILE A 502 8.89 10.13 20.52
N ASP A 503 9.57 10.76 19.54
CA ASP A 503 9.05 11.66 18.51
C ASP A 503 7.53 11.57 18.32
N ILE A 504 6.83 12.40 19.12
CA ILE A 504 5.38 12.36 19.29
C ILE A 504 4.68 12.48 17.94
N ASN A 505 5.29 13.18 16.96
CA ASN A 505 4.67 13.37 15.66
C ASN A 505 4.67 12.07 14.84
N VAL A 506 5.82 11.41 14.72
CA VAL A 506 5.94 10.14 13.98
C VAL A 506 5.12 9.05 14.64
N HIS A 507 5.23 8.91 15.97
CA HIS A 507 4.48 7.91 16.73
C HIS A 507 2.97 8.13 16.62
N ARG A 508 2.47 9.35 16.88
CA ARG A 508 1.03 9.70 16.79
C ARG A 508 0.45 9.50 15.39
N ASP A 509 1.22 9.82 14.35
CA ASP A 509 0.74 9.63 12.98
C ASP A 509 0.67 8.12 12.65
N CYS A 510 1.61 7.32 13.15
CA CYS A 510 1.56 5.86 13.05
C CYS A 510 0.49 5.20 13.91
N GLU A 511 0.14 5.75 15.07
CA GLU A 511 -0.98 5.30 15.90
C GLU A 511 -2.31 5.40 15.12
N LYS A 512 -2.45 6.47 14.31
CA LYS A 512 -3.57 6.65 13.37
C LYS A 512 -3.44 5.81 12.10
N ASN A 513 -2.43 4.94 12.03
CA ASN A 513 -2.12 4.09 10.89
C ASN A 513 -2.01 4.87 9.56
N GLN A 514 -1.38 6.06 9.64
CA GLN A 514 -1.09 6.89 8.47
C GLN A 514 -0.03 6.23 7.57
N PRO A 515 -0.02 6.57 6.27
CA PRO A 515 1.01 6.12 5.35
C PRO A 515 2.37 6.75 5.68
N VAL A 516 3.43 5.96 5.54
CA VAL A 516 4.83 6.39 5.76
C VAL A 516 5.19 7.63 4.94
N TRP A 517 4.57 7.80 3.77
CA TRP A 517 4.82 8.95 2.88
C TRP A 517 4.61 10.29 3.57
N THR A 518 3.48 10.45 4.28
CA THR A 518 3.17 11.69 5.00
C THR A 518 3.91 11.75 6.33
N THR A 519 4.02 10.61 7.03
CA THR A 519 4.65 10.55 8.35
C THR A 519 6.14 10.88 8.33
N LEU A 520 6.89 10.41 7.33
CA LEU A 520 8.33 10.65 7.20
C LEU A 520 8.66 11.83 6.27
N HIS A 521 7.66 12.62 5.88
CA HIS A 521 7.85 13.77 4.99
C HIS A 521 8.57 13.41 3.66
N LEU A 522 8.30 12.22 3.10
CA LEU A 522 9.00 11.75 1.89
C LEU A 522 8.75 12.63 0.66
N TYR A 523 7.69 13.44 0.68
CA TYR A 523 7.42 14.46 -0.35
C TYR A 523 8.48 15.55 -0.43
N GLU A 524 9.30 15.76 0.60
CA GLU A 524 10.44 16.68 0.56
C GLU A 524 11.66 16.09 -0.15
N LEU A 525 11.71 14.75 -0.26
CA LEU A 525 12.81 14.01 -0.89
C LEU A 525 12.47 13.59 -2.32
N VAL A 526 11.21 13.23 -2.58
CA VAL A 526 10.75 12.70 -3.86
C VAL A 526 9.48 13.43 -4.30
N ASP A 527 9.58 14.18 -5.40
CA ASP A 527 8.45 14.92 -5.98
C ASP A 527 7.73 14.05 -7.04
N LEU A 528 6.76 13.25 -6.56
CA LEU A 528 5.93 12.41 -7.42
C LEU A 528 5.09 13.22 -8.41
N GLU A 529 4.67 14.44 -8.08
CA GLU A 529 3.89 15.29 -8.98
C GLU A 529 4.74 15.74 -10.17
N HIS A 530 6.03 16.02 -9.95
CA HIS A 530 6.96 16.32 -11.02
C HIS A 530 7.36 15.08 -11.84
N LEU A 531 7.71 13.97 -11.17
CA LEU A 531 8.15 12.72 -11.80
C LEU A 531 7.07 12.07 -12.67
N LEU A 532 5.81 12.14 -12.23
CA LEU A 532 4.68 11.51 -12.91
C LEU A 532 3.80 12.53 -13.67
N ASN A 533 4.34 13.71 -14.01
CA ASN A 533 3.60 14.71 -14.78
C ASN A 533 3.40 14.26 -16.25
N VAL A 534 2.29 13.57 -16.53
CA VAL A 534 1.93 13.11 -17.88
C VAL A 534 1.39 14.22 -18.77
N THR A 535 0.97 15.34 -18.20
CA THR A 535 0.49 16.52 -18.94
C THR A 535 1.57 17.06 -19.87
N LYS A 536 2.83 17.10 -19.40
CA LYS A 536 4.00 17.49 -20.22
C LYS A 536 4.14 16.66 -21.50
N TYR A 537 3.93 15.35 -21.41
CA TYR A 537 4.10 14.43 -22.53
C TYR A 537 2.88 14.43 -23.45
N THR A 538 1.68 14.56 -22.89
CA THR A 538 0.44 14.60 -23.66
C THR A 538 0.29 15.88 -24.49
N GLU A 539 0.73 17.04 -23.98
CA GLU A 539 0.80 18.27 -24.79
C GLU A 539 1.74 18.12 -25.99
N GLN A 540 2.89 17.45 -25.81
CA GLN A 540 3.83 17.21 -26.90
C GLN A 540 3.27 16.23 -27.92
N ILE A 541 2.54 15.20 -27.48
CA ILE A 541 1.82 14.27 -28.36
C ILE A 541 0.75 15.02 -29.17
N GLN A 542 -0.05 15.87 -28.51
CA GLN A 542 -1.07 16.66 -29.18
C GLN A 542 -0.48 17.56 -30.28
N GLN A 543 0.60 18.28 -29.95
CA GLN A 543 1.31 19.11 -30.94
C GLN A 543 1.90 18.32 -32.11
N GLN A 544 2.25 17.05 -31.91
CA GLN A 544 2.74 16.18 -33.00
C GLN A 544 1.60 15.78 -33.93
N PHE A 545 0.42 15.47 -33.39
CA PHE A 545 -0.78 15.18 -34.18
C PHE A 545 -1.29 16.42 -34.92
N ASP A 546 -1.24 17.61 -34.31
CA ASP A 546 -1.64 18.87 -34.95
C ASP A 546 -0.76 19.24 -36.16
N LYS A 547 0.51 18.80 -36.14
CA LYS A 547 1.47 19.02 -37.24
C LYS A 547 1.42 17.94 -38.33
N ALA A 548 0.68 16.86 -38.09
CA ALA A 548 0.63 15.72 -39.00
C ALA A 548 -0.29 16.02 -40.19
N ASP A 549 0.28 16.18 -41.37
CA ASP A 549 -0.48 16.36 -42.61
C ASP A 549 -0.87 14.98 -43.18
N ILE A 550 -2.07 14.50 -42.88
CA ILE A 550 -2.59 13.24 -43.40
C ILE A 550 -3.13 13.50 -44.83
N THR A 551 -2.22 13.58 -45.79
CA THR A 551 -2.58 13.67 -47.21
C THR A 551 -2.90 12.28 -47.76
N LEU A 552 -4.18 11.98 -47.96
CA LEU A 552 -4.60 10.79 -48.70
C LEU A 552 -4.71 11.10 -50.19
N SER A 553 -4.15 10.22 -51.01
CA SER A 553 -4.23 10.33 -52.47
C SER A 553 -5.69 10.43 -52.91
N SER A 554 -6.01 11.41 -53.75
CA SER A 554 -7.35 11.54 -54.32
C SER A 554 -7.66 10.34 -55.22
N ILE A 555 -8.70 9.57 -54.88
CA ILE A 555 -9.13 8.44 -55.71
C ILE A 555 -9.78 9.01 -56.97
N THR A 556 -9.15 8.75 -58.12
CA THR A 556 -9.63 9.19 -59.43
C THR A 556 -10.38 8.04 -60.06
N LEU A 557 -11.71 8.17 -60.17
CA LEU A 557 -12.58 7.07 -60.61
C LEU A 557 -12.38 6.70 -62.10
N LEU A 558 -12.17 7.71 -62.95
CA LEU A 558 -11.88 7.56 -64.38
C LEU A 558 -10.86 8.63 -64.77
N SER A 559 -9.81 8.25 -65.48
CA SER A 559 -8.82 9.23 -65.94
C SER A 559 -9.44 10.23 -66.94
N PRO A 560 -8.93 11.48 -67.03
CA PRO A 560 -9.43 12.47 -67.98
C PRO A 560 -9.39 11.98 -69.44
N GLU A 561 -8.41 11.13 -69.76
CA GLU A 561 -8.27 10.50 -71.07
C GLU A 561 -9.44 9.56 -71.36
N VAL A 562 -9.74 8.64 -70.41
CA VAL A 562 -10.86 7.70 -70.52
C VAL A 562 -12.20 8.43 -70.58
N GLN A 563 -12.34 9.51 -69.81
CA GLN A 563 -13.54 10.37 -69.87
C GLN A 563 -13.73 10.99 -71.25
N ASN A 564 -12.66 11.46 -71.90
CA ASN A 564 -12.72 12.01 -73.25
C ASN A 564 -13.07 10.95 -74.29
N GLN A 565 -12.52 9.73 -74.16
CA GLN A 565 -12.83 8.60 -75.04
C GLN A 565 -14.31 8.19 -74.92
N LEU A 566 -14.84 8.10 -73.69
CA LEU A 566 -16.26 7.83 -73.44
C LEU A 566 -17.19 8.92 -74.01
N ARG A 567 -16.78 10.20 -73.93
CA ARG A 567 -17.52 11.32 -74.53
C ARG A 567 -17.58 11.25 -76.04
N ARG A 568 -16.52 10.80 -76.71
CA ARG A 568 -16.51 10.57 -78.17
C ARG A 568 -17.44 9.45 -78.59
N PHE A 569 -17.54 8.41 -77.75
CA PHE A 569 -18.43 7.28 -78.00
C PHE A 569 -19.91 7.63 -77.79
N SER A 570 -20.23 8.40 -76.73
CA SER A 570 -21.62 8.75 -76.43
C SER A 570 -21.73 10.16 -75.84
N ASN A 571 -22.52 11.01 -76.51
CA ASN A 571 -22.87 12.33 -76.00
C ASN A 571 -23.70 12.29 -74.70
N LYS A 572 -24.23 11.11 -74.31
CA LYS A 572 -24.88 10.89 -73.00
C LYS A 572 -23.89 10.52 -71.88
N ALA A 573 -22.64 10.19 -72.21
CA ALA A 573 -21.59 9.92 -71.23
C ALA A 573 -21.13 11.20 -70.47
N THR A 574 -21.68 12.36 -70.80
CA THR A 574 -21.48 13.63 -70.07
C THR A 574 -22.06 13.62 -68.66
N ASN A 575 -22.98 12.71 -68.36
CA ASN A 575 -23.66 12.62 -67.06
C ASN A 575 -23.00 11.65 -66.06
N ILE A 576 -21.81 11.10 -66.38
CA ILE A 576 -21.08 10.24 -65.45
C ILE A 576 -20.44 11.15 -64.39
N ASP A 577 -20.96 11.08 -63.17
CA ASP A 577 -20.46 11.82 -62.02
C ASP A 577 -19.08 11.26 -61.63
N THR A 578 -18.03 11.98 -62.01
CA THR A 578 -16.62 11.59 -61.87
C THR A 578 -15.89 12.39 -60.79
N ALA A 579 -16.64 13.06 -59.91
CA ALA A 579 -16.06 13.87 -58.84
C ALA A 579 -15.06 13.05 -58.01
N SER A 580 -13.83 13.55 -57.90
CA SER A 580 -12.82 13.00 -57.00
C SER A 580 -13.35 13.04 -55.57
N VAL A 581 -13.30 11.91 -54.86
CA VAL A 581 -13.76 11.85 -53.47
C VAL A 581 -12.72 12.53 -52.57
N THR A 582 -12.96 13.78 -52.19
CA THR A 582 -12.09 14.54 -51.26
C THR A 582 -12.47 14.30 -49.79
N GLN A 583 -11.46 14.17 -48.94
CA GLN A 583 -11.60 13.84 -47.52
C GLN A 583 -11.38 15.09 -46.65
N GLN A 584 -12.38 15.51 -45.86
CA GLN A 584 -12.27 16.74 -45.05
C GLN A 584 -12.68 16.54 -43.57
N GLY A 585 -12.93 15.30 -43.14
CA GLY A 585 -13.48 15.01 -41.80
C GLY A 585 -12.63 14.11 -40.91
N THR A 586 -11.35 13.89 -41.22
CA THR A 586 -10.49 12.87 -40.61
C THR A 586 -9.61 13.36 -39.47
N VAL A 587 -9.24 14.65 -39.47
CA VAL A 587 -8.31 15.23 -38.49
C VAL A 587 -8.98 15.47 -37.13
N GLU A 588 -10.21 15.97 -37.11
CA GLU A 588 -10.96 16.23 -35.86
C GLU A 588 -11.22 14.94 -35.04
N GLU A 589 -11.48 13.83 -35.72
CA GLU A 589 -11.74 12.53 -35.07
C GLU A 589 -10.46 11.96 -34.43
N VAL A 590 -9.30 12.17 -35.07
CA VAL A 590 -7.99 11.82 -34.52
C VAL A 590 -7.68 12.67 -33.28
N LEU A 591 -7.89 13.98 -33.35
CA LEU A 591 -7.71 14.88 -32.19
C LEU A 591 -8.59 14.46 -31.01
N SER A 592 -9.84 14.08 -31.24
CA SER A 592 -10.75 13.62 -30.17
C SER A 592 -10.24 12.34 -29.49
N ASN A 593 -9.65 11.41 -30.24
CA ASN A 593 -9.11 10.16 -29.69
C ASN A 593 -7.81 10.39 -28.89
N VAL A 594 -6.98 11.35 -29.31
CA VAL A 594 -5.78 11.76 -28.56
C VAL A 594 -6.17 12.42 -27.23
N GLY A 595 -7.20 13.28 -27.23
CA GLY A 595 -7.74 13.86 -26.00
C GLY A 595 -8.25 12.81 -25.00
N ALA A 596 -8.98 11.80 -25.49
CA ALA A 596 -9.45 10.70 -24.63
C ALA A 596 -8.29 9.86 -24.02
N ALA A 597 -7.21 9.66 -24.80
CA ALA A 597 -6.00 8.99 -24.30
C ALA A 597 -5.28 9.85 -23.24
N GLN A 598 -5.27 11.17 -23.41
CA GLN A 598 -4.72 12.12 -22.43
C GLN A 598 -5.48 12.07 -21.10
N ASP A 599 -6.81 12.12 -21.15
CA ASP A 599 -7.64 12.03 -19.94
C ASP A 599 -7.43 10.69 -19.21
N PHE A 600 -7.33 9.58 -19.95
CA PHE A 600 -7.06 8.26 -19.39
C PHE A 600 -5.71 8.20 -18.65
N LEU A 601 -4.65 8.76 -19.24
CA LEU A 601 -3.32 8.82 -18.62
C LEU A 601 -3.33 9.70 -17.37
N ASN A 602 -3.93 10.89 -17.43
CA ASN A 602 -3.99 11.81 -16.30
C ASN A 602 -4.75 11.22 -15.11
N ILE A 603 -5.89 10.56 -15.36
CA ILE A 603 -6.69 9.90 -14.31
C ILE A 603 -5.89 8.78 -13.64
N ASN A 604 -5.26 7.91 -14.42
CA ASN A 604 -4.51 6.78 -13.87
C ASN A 604 -3.29 7.26 -13.07
N THR A 605 -2.58 8.28 -13.56
CA THR A 605 -1.42 8.81 -12.85
C THR A 605 -1.78 9.52 -11.55
N THR A 606 -2.87 10.31 -11.55
CA THR A 606 -3.39 10.90 -10.31
C THR A 606 -3.73 9.82 -9.28
N GLN A 607 -4.31 8.70 -9.73
CA GLN A 607 -4.63 7.58 -8.87
C GLN A 607 -3.38 6.83 -8.37
N ILE A 608 -2.33 6.72 -9.18
CA ILE A 608 -1.03 6.16 -8.77
C ILE A 608 -0.40 7.02 -7.67
N VAL A 609 -0.30 8.34 -7.88
CA VAL A 609 0.22 9.29 -6.88
C VAL A 609 -0.59 9.17 -5.59
N LYS A 610 -1.91 9.15 -5.67
CA LYS A 610 -2.78 8.96 -4.51
C LYS A 610 -2.55 7.62 -3.80
N THR A 611 -2.31 6.55 -4.55
CA THR A 611 -2.07 5.22 -3.97
C THR A 611 -0.73 5.17 -3.23
N ILE A 612 0.34 5.71 -3.83
CA ILE A 612 1.67 5.79 -3.18
C ILE A 612 1.60 6.65 -1.93
N THR A 613 0.98 7.83 -2.01
CA THR A 613 0.95 8.79 -0.90
C THR A 613 -0.03 8.41 0.21
N GLN A 614 -1.12 7.67 -0.08
CA GLN A 614 -2.19 7.41 0.89
C GLN A 614 -2.34 5.94 1.33
N GLN A 615 -1.83 4.97 0.58
CA GLN A 615 -2.08 3.54 0.81
C GLN A 615 -0.82 2.70 1.03
N VAL A 616 0.33 3.12 0.51
CA VAL A 616 1.59 2.37 0.66
C VAL A 616 2.16 2.58 2.07
N GLY A 617 2.52 1.47 2.72
CA GLY A 617 3.24 1.49 4.00
C GLY A 617 2.49 2.19 5.12
N ARG A 618 1.29 1.72 5.46
CA ARG A 618 0.61 2.20 6.67
C ARG A 618 1.38 1.76 7.92
N CYS A 619 1.80 2.71 8.76
CA CYS A 619 2.81 2.47 9.79
C CYS A 619 2.28 2.06 11.17
N GLY A 620 1.04 1.59 11.28
CA GLY A 620 0.47 1.05 12.53
C GLY A 620 1.38 0.06 13.28
N PRO A 621 2.06 -0.89 12.61
CA PRO A 621 3.01 -1.79 13.26
C PRO A 621 4.20 -1.09 13.92
N VAL A 622 4.63 0.06 13.39
CA VAL A 622 5.74 0.84 13.94
C VAL A 622 5.32 1.47 15.26
N ALA A 623 4.12 2.05 15.34
CA ALA A 623 3.56 2.53 16.61
C ALA A 623 3.42 1.37 17.61
N GLY A 624 2.82 0.26 17.18
CA GLY A 624 2.69 -0.93 18.04
C GLY A 624 4.01 -1.50 18.52
N ALA A 625 5.12 -1.32 17.79
CA ALA A 625 6.45 -1.73 18.25
C ALA A 625 7.02 -0.80 19.32
N VAL A 626 6.77 0.51 19.22
CA VAL A 626 7.14 1.48 20.27
C VAL A 626 6.31 1.20 21.52
N ASP A 627 4.99 1.02 21.38
CA ASP A 627 4.09 0.71 22.50
C ASP A 627 4.50 -0.59 23.20
N SER A 628 4.76 -1.66 22.44
CA SER A 628 5.23 -2.92 22.99
C SER A 628 6.55 -2.78 23.74
N ALA A 629 7.50 -1.98 23.22
CA ALA A 629 8.78 -1.75 23.89
C ALA A 629 8.57 -1.03 25.23
N GLU A 630 7.68 -0.04 25.27
CA GLU A 630 7.31 0.66 26.50
C GLU A 630 6.61 -0.25 27.50
N ILE A 631 5.59 -0.98 27.08
CA ILE A 631 4.84 -1.89 27.94
C ILE A 631 5.77 -2.97 28.53
N ILE A 632 6.62 -3.60 27.69
CA ILE A 632 7.53 -4.66 28.13
C ILE A 632 8.57 -4.12 29.13
N LEU A 633 9.18 -2.96 28.85
CA LEU A 633 10.23 -2.44 29.72
C LEU A 633 9.64 -1.83 31.00
N CYS A 634 8.66 -0.95 30.85
CA CYS A 634 8.22 -0.05 31.89
C CYS A 634 7.13 -0.67 32.77
N SER A 635 6.03 -1.12 32.15
CA SER A 635 4.91 -1.72 32.89
C SER A 635 5.29 -3.12 33.41
N TYR A 636 5.81 -3.98 32.55
CA TYR A 636 6.03 -5.39 32.87
C TYR A 636 7.23 -5.61 33.79
N ILE A 637 8.38 -5.00 33.49
CA ILE A 637 9.63 -5.25 34.24
C ILE A 637 9.82 -4.23 35.35
N VAL A 638 9.86 -2.94 35.01
CA VAL A 638 10.31 -1.87 35.93
C VAL A 638 9.27 -1.62 37.03
N GLU A 639 7.99 -1.49 36.70
CA GLU A 639 6.96 -1.26 37.73
C GLU A 639 6.82 -2.45 38.67
N SER A 640 6.84 -3.68 38.15
CA SER A 640 6.76 -4.88 38.98
C SER A 640 7.98 -5.04 39.90
N LEU A 641 9.20 -4.73 39.41
CA LEU A 641 10.41 -4.68 40.24
C LEU A 641 10.32 -3.58 41.30
N ASN A 642 9.77 -2.42 40.91
CA ASN A 642 9.62 -1.29 41.81
C ASN A 642 8.59 -1.57 42.92
N ALA A 643 7.50 -2.23 42.58
CA ALA A 643 6.52 -2.71 43.55
C ALA A 643 7.13 -3.67 44.57
N PHE A 644 8.06 -4.55 44.14
CA PHE A 644 8.72 -5.49 45.04
C PHE A 644 9.62 -4.79 46.07
N TRP A 645 10.57 -3.94 45.64
CA TRP A 645 11.47 -3.26 46.59
C TRP A 645 10.72 -2.26 47.45
N PHE A 646 9.68 -1.60 46.93
CA PHE A 646 8.86 -0.68 47.70
C PHE A 646 8.09 -1.41 48.81
N SER A 647 7.53 -2.58 48.50
CA SER A 647 6.84 -3.43 49.49
C SER A 647 7.80 -3.99 50.55
N LEU A 648 9.03 -4.34 50.17
CA LEU A 648 10.08 -4.72 51.12
C LEU A 648 10.50 -3.54 52.00
N GLY A 649 10.72 -2.36 51.41
CA GLY A 649 11.04 -1.13 52.13
C GLY A 649 9.95 -0.74 53.14
N TRP A 650 8.68 -0.87 52.75
CA TRP A 650 7.53 -0.73 53.65
C TRP A 650 7.63 -1.66 54.86
N CYS A 651 7.96 -2.94 54.65
CA CYS A 651 8.13 -3.89 55.75
C CYS A 651 9.28 -3.48 56.69
N LEU A 652 10.40 -2.97 56.16
CA LEU A 652 11.54 -2.51 56.96
C LEU A 652 11.21 -1.30 57.83
N ILE A 653 10.44 -0.35 57.30
CA ILE A 653 9.97 0.81 58.09
C ILE A 653 9.14 0.32 59.28
N PHE A 654 8.25 -0.65 59.06
CA PHE A 654 7.39 -1.20 60.12
C PHE A 654 8.06 -2.25 61.03
N PHE A 655 9.25 -2.76 60.67
CA PHE A 655 10.05 -3.57 61.60
C PHE A 655 10.47 -2.78 62.84
N ILE A 656 10.79 -1.48 62.72
CA ILE A 656 11.16 -0.63 63.88
C ILE A 656 10.06 -0.63 64.96
N PRO A 657 8.81 -0.19 64.69
CA PRO A 657 7.76 -0.20 65.69
C PRO A 657 7.36 -1.62 66.11
N SER A 658 7.38 -2.58 65.19
CA SER A 658 7.10 -3.99 65.51
C SER A 658 8.07 -4.54 66.56
N ILE A 659 9.37 -4.32 66.39
CA ILE A 659 10.41 -4.70 67.38
C ILE A 659 10.10 -4.08 68.74
N ILE A 660 9.82 -2.77 68.79
CA ILE A 660 9.56 -2.04 70.04
C ILE A 660 8.34 -2.62 70.75
N PHE A 661 7.22 -2.78 70.04
CA PHE A 661 5.98 -3.27 70.63
C PHE A 661 6.08 -4.75 71.01
N SER A 662 6.68 -5.60 70.18
CA SER A 662 6.89 -7.02 70.48
C SER A 662 7.77 -7.23 71.71
N ILE A 663 8.88 -6.50 71.86
CA ILE A 663 9.74 -6.59 73.05
C ILE A 663 9.01 -6.12 74.32
N LYS A 664 8.28 -4.99 74.24
CA LYS A 664 7.53 -4.44 75.38
C LYS A 664 6.36 -5.35 75.77
N LEU A 665 5.64 -5.89 74.79
CA LEU A 665 4.50 -6.78 74.99
C LEU A 665 4.94 -8.14 75.52
N ALA A 666 6.06 -8.69 75.02
CA ALA A 666 6.63 -9.95 75.48
C ALA A 666 6.88 -9.95 77.00
N LYS A 667 7.21 -8.79 77.59
CA LYS A 667 7.33 -8.65 79.05
C LYS A 667 6.04 -9.04 79.78
N TYR A 668 4.86 -8.79 79.20
CA TYR A 668 3.59 -9.12 79.84
C TYR A 668 3.14 -10.58 79.67
N TYR A 669 3.80 -11.35 78.80
CA TYR A 669 3.46 -12.76 78.55
C TYR A 669 4.51 -13.74 79.10
N ARG A 670 5.79 -13.38 79.10
CA ARG A 670 6.88 -14.23 79.59
C ARG A 670 6.84 -14.48 81.09
N ARG A 671 7.19 -15.68 81.54
CA ARG A 671 7.34 -16.01 82.96
C ARG A 671 8.55 -15.27 83.54
N MET A 672 8.29 -14.47 84.57
CA MET A 672 9.30 -13.66 85.26
C MET A 672 10.01 -14.46 86.35
N LYS A 673 11.24 -14.06 86.70
CA LYS A 673 11.98 -14.59 87.86
C LYS A 673 11.67 -13.83 89.14
N TYR A 674 11.39 -12.53 89.03
CA TYR A 674 11.14 -11.63 90.15
C TYR A 674 9.92 -10.72 89.85
N SER A 675 9.07 -10.45 90.83
CA SER A 675 7.94 -9.52 90.70
C SER A 675 7.60 -8.84 92.01
N ASP A 676 7.27 -7.55 91.93
CA ASP A 676 6.67 -6.80 93.04
C ASP A 676 5.18 -6.66 92.76
N VAL A 677 4.35 -7.13 93.68
CA VAL A 677 2.90 -7.03 93.65
C VAL A 677 2.51 -5.67 94.24
N TYR A 678 1.61 -4.97 93.57
CA TYR A 678 0.96 -3.78 94.12
C TYR A 678 -0.28 -4.27 94.88
N GLU A 679 -0.35 -4.06 96.19
CA GLU A 679 -1.54 -4.37 97.01
C GLU A 679 -2.75 -3.53 96.61
#